data_AF-A0A4R6PXV1-F1
#
_entry.id   AF-A0A4R6PXV1-F1
#
_cell.length_a   1.000
_cell.length_b   1.000
_cell.length_c   1.000
_cell.angle_alpha   90.00
_cell.angle_beta   90.00
_cell.angle_gamma   90.00
#
_symmetry.space_group_name_H-M   'P 1'
#
loop_
_entity.id
_entity.type
_entity.pdbx_description
1 polymer ?
#
loop_
_entity_poly.entity_id
_entity_poly.type
_entity_poly.pdbx_seq_one_letter_code
_entity_poly.pdbx_strand_id
1 'polypeptide(L)'
;MNAVSTTDMPWATAHLGIRLHHGQAFTACGASDGSSAVTAIDPAPQRRAVSAEFWGAGLAPVEPGAALPDALSIGELVRPGLRRNPRRAHLLVSTVLGKHLPTDPRVVIGAGNRLADLVRDKLGDREAVVLGFAETATGLGHCVAARLEAGCYLHSTRRSEPRATTLTGFEEGHSHATSHQLQPAPAGIFANDLPLVLVDDEISTGDTAIDAVRALHEFAPRSQYVLASLVDLRTAADRDKFEKFAAELGARIDTVCLATGLVDLPAGLVDAVAALPEPRLNPRSVRPGSYSHIELPWPVAVPEGGRHGVLRTDAAAFDDALDVVVDEVRARLDAEFAGRPVIVLGHEELMYLPVRLAAGLADAGIPARFQTTTRSPAYVLDEPGYPLRRGFRFTAPEPDPTAQRYLYNAQWEGANPVLLVVIDPPADTPELVAPGGLVDVLTASGADVLVAVVPGADPRELHASRLAQASDEGAPRDARGREELVTIDQRVGESRGTGELAVGPNDFPAPLHGPDFGSYAREDVSWLLKDLSDVDLEADVAERERRIQAGKAHYAESLPVEYQPDAAYRELFDRVLAESAERLALAVATVAELVVAERGENIVLVSLARAGTPIGVLMRRWLASGIGRPALDAPHYAVSIVRDRGIDSVALDYLAHHHDPSTIVFVDGWTGKGAITHELTAALDAYHAAGGARFDDELVVLADPANCVRTFGTRDDFLIASACLNSTVSGLVSRTVLNENLIGPRDFHGAKFYRDLAADDVSNKLIDTVTAAFEGIRDKVPAAVAAIRDSDRTPDWSGWASVEKVRAEYGISTVNYVKPGVGETTRVLLRRVPWRVLVREADAPEHAHIRLLAAARNVPVEVVPDLAYSCMGLIKELSQ
;
A
#
# COMPACT_ATOMS: atom_id res chain seq x y z
N MET A 1 44.63 25.24 -24.44
CA MET A 1 44.32 23.81 -24.25
C MET A 1 45.27 23.28 -23.20
N ASN A 2 44.89 23.38 -21.92
CA ASN A 2 45.67 22.78 -20.84
C ASN A 2 45.24 21.32 -20.72
N ALA A 3 46.19 20.40 -20.85
CA ALA A 3 45.97 18.98 -20.66
C ALA A 3 45.57 18.73 -19.21
N VAL A 4 44.30 18.37 -18.99
CA VAL A 4 43.85 17.79 -17.73
C VAL A 4 44.51 16.42 -17.62
N SER A 5 45.23 16.19 -16.53
CA SER A 5 45.86 14.90 -16.22
C SER A 5 44.82 13.79 -16.30
N THR A 6 45.13 12.67 -16.98
CA THR A 6 44.24 11.51 -17.12
C THR A 6 43.90 10.81 -15.79
N THR A 7 44.48 11.25 -14.66
CA THR A 7 44.30 10.68 -13.33
C THR A 7 43.09 11.21 -12.55
N ASP A 8 42.52 12.38 -12.91
CA ASP A 8 41.36 12.97 -12.20
C ASP A 8 40.02 12.73 -12.91
N MET A 9 40.03 12.05 -14.06
CA MET A 9 38.81 11.78 -14.82
C MET A 9 38.07 10.56 -14.26
N PRO A 10 36.73 10.61 -14.03
CA PRO A 10 35.97 9.47 -13.58
C PRO A 10 36.16 8.25 -14.49
N TRP A 11 36.27 7.05 -13.91
CA TRP A 11 36.58 5.83 -14.66
C TRP A 11 35.59 5.59 -15.80
N ALA A 12 34.29 5.75 -15.53
CA ALA A 12 33.24 5.53 -16.54
C ALA A 12 33.27 6.58 -17.66
N THR A 13 33.77 7.80 -17.39
CA THR A 13 34.01 8.80 -18.42
C THR A 13 35.19 8.42 -19.29
N ALA A 14 36.30 7.99 -18.69
CA ALA A 14 37.51 7.62 -19.40
C ALA A 14 37.36 6.33 -20.24
N HIS A 15 36.60 5.35 -19.75
CA HIS A 15 36.54 4.01 -20.36
C HIS A 15 35.25 3.73 -21.11
N LEU A 16 34.13 4.33 -20.70
CA LEU A 16 32.82 4.10 -21.29
C LEU A 16 32.21 5.36 -21.89
N GLY A 17 32.90 6.50 -21.88
CA GLY A 17 32.46 7.73 -22.53
C GLY A 17 31.26 8.43 -21.91
N ILE A 18 30.82 8.06 -20.69
CA ILE A 18 29.74 8.76 -19.98
C ILE A 18 30.23 10.15 -19.55
N ARG A 19 29.60 11.22 -20.01
CA ARG A 19 30.02 12.59 -19.66
C ARG A 19 28.96 13.31 -18.85
N LEU A 20 29.39 13.92 -17.75
CA LEU A 20 28.58 14.87 -16.98
C LEU A 20 28.97 16.29 -17.40
N HIS A 21 27.98 17.06 -17.82
CA HIS A 21 28.14 18.46 -18.17
C HIS A 21 27.52 19.31 -17.07
N HIS A 22 28.28 20.26 -16.53
CA HIS A 22 27.75 21.23 -15.59
C HIS A 22 27.01 22.33 -16.34
N GLY A 23 25.75 22.61 -15.97
CA GLY A 23 24.99 23.76 -16.45
C GLY A 23 25.37 25.02 -15.68
N GLN A 24 25.18 26.20 -16.27
CA GLN A 24 25.25 27.43 -15.48
C GLN A 24 24.10 27.41 -14.45
N ALA A 25 24.45 27.59 -13.18
CA ALA A 25 23.49 27.65 -12.08
C ALA A 25 22.39 28.67 -12.37
N PHE A 26 21.15 28.36 -11.97
CA PHE A 26 20.04 29.30 -12.00
C PHE A 26 20.35 30.45 -11.02
N THR A 27 21.02 31.51 -11.45
CA THR A 27 20.91 32.81 -10.77
C THR A 27 19.46 33.23 -10.89
N ALA A 28 18.77 33.37 -9.76
CA ALA A 28 17.38 33.77 -9.64
C ALA A 28 17.00 34.83 -10.68
N CYS A 29 16.13 34.47 -11.62
CA CYS A 29 15.65 35.35 -12.68
C CYS A 29 14.15 35.56 -12.51
N GLY A 30 13.72 36.81 -12.35
CA GLY A 30 12.30 37.18 -12.33
C GLY A 30 11.97 38.53 -11.70
N ALA A 31 12.53 39.63 -12.20
CA ALA A 31 11.88 40.94 -12.12
C ALA A 31 12.17 41.73 -13.42
N SER A 32 11.20 41.77 -14.33
CA SER A 32 11.08 42.75 -15.42
C SER A 32 10.03 43.79 -14.97
N ASP A 33 10.11 45.10 -15.21
CA ASP A 33 10.50 45.85 -16.41
C ASP A 33 10.90 47.31 -16.06
N GLY A 34 11.68 47.94 -16.96
CA GLY A 34 11.38 49.32 -17.40
C GLY A 34 12.18 50.50 -16.82
N SER A 35 13.27 50.87 -17.52
CA SER A 35 13.75 52.25 -17.76
C SER A 35 13.88 53.24 -16.58
N SER A 36 15.12 53.48 -16.12
CA SER A 36 15.88 54.73 -16.40
C SER A 36 17.06 54.94 -15.43
N ALA A 37 18.16 55.47 -15.98
CA ALA A 37 19.28 56.15 -15.33
C ALA A 37 20.11 55.38 -14.27
N VAL A 38 21.32 55.01 -14.69
CA VAL A 38 22.49 54.73 -13.86
C VAL A 38 22.72 55.86 -12.85
N THR A 39 22.69 55.56 -11.55
CA THR A 39 23.60 56.17 -10.57
C THR A 39 23.92 55.16 -9.47
N ALA A 40 25.20 54.94 -9.22
CA ALA A 40 25.74 54.02 -8.23
C ALA A 40 25.28 54.35 -6.80
N ILE A 41 24.85 53.34 -6.03
CA ILE A 41 24.71 53.42 -4.57
C ILE A 41 25.22 52.12 -3.95
N ASP A 42 26.28 52.31 -3.15
CA ASP A 42 26.91 51.53 -2.07
C ASP A 42 26.33 50.15 -1.68
N PRO A 43 27.15 49.08 -1.56
CA PRO A 43 26.70 47.77 -1.08
C PRO A 43 26.67 47.75 0.45
N ALA A 44 25.58 48.22 1.04
CA ALA A 44 25.15 47.76 2.36
C ALA A 44 23.66 48.07 2.60
N PRO A 45 22.83 47.04 2.85
CA PRO A 45 21.72 47.18 3.76
C PRO A 45 21.94 46.31 5.00
N GLN A 46 22.18 47.04 6.08
CA GLN A 46 21.88 46.74 7.48
C GLN A 46 21.19 45.39 7.75
N ARG A 47 21.97 44.51 8.40
CA ARG A 47 21.48 43.41 9.23
C ARG A 47 20.44 43.95 10.22
N ARG A 48 19.19 43.53 10.07
CA ARG A 48 18.27 43.46 11.21
C ARG A 48 18.70 42.28 12.06
N ALA A 49 19.21 42.57 13.25
CA ALA A 49 19.45 41.59 14.29
C ALA A 49 18.10 40.95 14.66
N VAL A 50 17.87 39.74 14.16
CA VAL A 50 17.00 38.78 14.81
C VAL A 50 17.87 38.14 15.88
N SER A 51 17.43 38.24 17.13
CA SER A 51 18.13 37.81 18.33
C SER A 51 18.61 36.37 18.23
N ALA A 52 19.92 36.19 18.38
CA ALA A 52 20.61 34.92 18.48
C ALA A 52 20.43 34.28 19.87
N GLU A 53 19.19 34.04 20.27
CA GLU A 53 18.85 33.34 21.52
C GLU A 53 17.83 32.26 21.21
N PHE A 54 18.29 31.16 20.61
CA PHE A 54 17.76 29.78 20.76
C PHE A 54 18.69 28.78 20.03
N TRP A 55 20.01 28.98 20.18
CA TRP A 55 21.02 27.98 19.83
C TRP A 55 21.36 27.23 21.12
N GLY A 56 20.65 26.13 21.38
CA GLY A 56 21.08 25.16 22.39
C GLY A 56 22.15 24.26 21.77
N ALA A 57 23.43 24.50 22.13
CA ALA A 57 24.62 23.65 22.01
C ALA A 57 24.81 22.89 20.66
N GLY A 58 25.74 23.20 19.78
CA GLY A 58 27.16 23.45 20.01
C GLY A 58 27.99 22.66 19.00
N LEU A 59 27.79 22.91 17.69
CA LEU A 59 28.65 22.33 16.64
C LEU A 59 30.08 22.88 16.81
N ALA A 60 31.03 21.99 17.07
CA ALA A 60 32.44 22.32 17.09
C ALA A 60 32.90 22.89 15.72
N PRO A 61 33.97 23.70 15.67
CA PRO A 61 34.47 24.25 14.41
C PRO A 61 34.78 23.14 13.42
N VAL A 62 34.29 23.32 12.19
CA VAL A 62 34.45 22.40 11.05
C VAL A 62 35.94 22.19 10.74
N GLU A 63 36.40 20.93 10.73
CA GLU A 63 37.66 20.53 10.10
C GLU A 63 37.66 21.07 8.65
N PRO A 64 38.74 21.70 8.13
CA PRO A 64 38.74 22.48 6.87
C PRO A 64 38.33 21.76 5.57
N GLY A 65 37.92 20.49 5.62
CA GLY A 65 37.45 19.71 4.47
C GLY A 65 36.02 19.15 4.57
N ALA A 66 35.26 19.43 5.64
CA ALA A 66 33.92 18.84 5.85
C ALA A 66 32.74 19.77 5.49
N ALA A 67 32.98 21.05 5.20
CA ALA A 67 31.94 21.96 4.70
C ALA A 67 31.76 21.81 3.19
N LEU A 68 30.51 21.75 2.73
CA LEU A 68 30.20 21.88 1.31
C LEU A 68 30.67 23.27 0.80
N PRO A 69 31.28 23.39 -0.40
CA PRO A 69 31.67 24.69 -0.95
C PRO A 69 30.46 25.55 -1.32
N ASP A 70 30.56 26.87 -1.27
CA ASP A 70 29.41 27.79 -1.48
C ASP A 70 28.71 27.61 -2.85
N ALA A 71 29.47 27.30 -3.90
CA ALA A 71 28.95 26.91 -5.21
C ALA A 71 29.21 25.41 -5.43
N LEU A 72 28.14 24.66 -5.70
CA LEU A 72 28.20 23.22 -5.93
C LEU A 72 28.11 22.91 -7.42
N SER A 73 29.13 22.25 -7.94
CA SER A 73 29.11 21.67 -9.27
C SER A 73 28.44 20.29 -9.27
N ILE A 74 27.96 19.86 -10.44
CA ILE A 74 27.35 18.52 -10.58
C ILE A 74 28.32 17.40 -10.17
N GLY A 75 29.62 17.55 -10.45
CA GLY A 75 30.65 16.55 -10.11
C GLY A 75 30.96 16.44 -8.62
N GLU A 76 30.61 17.46 -7.83
CA GLU A 76 30.73 17.44 -6.37
C GLU A 76 29.53 16.75 -5.70
N LEU A 77 28.38 16.69 -6.38
CA LEU A 77 27.15 16.08 -5.88
C LEU A 77 26.97 14.62 -6.32
N VAL A 78 27.40 14.29 -7.54
CA VAL A 78 27.23 12.96 -8.14
C VAL A 78 28.44 12.50 -8.94
N ARG A 79 28.67 11.18 -8.95
CA ARG A 79 29.67 10.53 -9.79
C ARG A 79 29.03 9.48 -10.69
N PRO A 80 29.48 9.30 -11.96
CA PRO A 80 28.97 8.25 -12.83
C PRO A 80 29.29 6.86 -12.27
N GLY A 81 28.25 6.09 -12.01
CA GLY A 81 28.28 4.66 -11.73
C GLY A 81 27.53 3.87 -12.80
N LEU A 82 27.53 2.55 -12.66
CA LEU A 82 26.93 1.63 -13.62
C LEU A 82 25.95 0.69 -12.93
N ARG A 83 25.04 0.13 -13.74
CA ARG A 83 24.16 -0.97 -13.35
C ARG A 83 23.96 -1.90 -14.55
N ARG A 84 23.83 -3.20 -14.29
CA ARG A 84 23.52 -4.17 -15.35
C ARG A 84 22.01 -4.23 -15.56
N ASN A 85 21.53 -3.37 -16.44
CA ASN A 85 20.12 -3.30 -16.80
C ASN A 85 19.98 -3.04 -18.32
N PRO A 86 19.11 -3.80 -19.02
CA PRO A 86 19.00 -3.73 -20.47
C PRO A 86 18.38 -2.42 -21.00
N ARG A 87 17.73 -1.63 -20.13
CA ARG A 87 17.07 -0.36 -20.51
C ARG A 87 17.88 0.87 -20.11
N ARG A 88 18.61 0.82 -18.98
CA ARG A 88 19.38 1.97 -18.46
C ARG A 88 20.60 1.47 -17.71
N ALA A 89 21.78 1.55 -18.33
CA ALA A 89 23.03 0.99 -17.79
C ALA A 89 23.87 1.95 -16.93
N HIS A 90 23.49 3.23 -16.84
CA HIS A 90 24.13 4.23 -15.99
C HIS A 90 23.39 4.39 -14.64
N LEU A 91 24.11 4.89 -13.65
CA LEU A 91 23.64 5.30 -12.32
C LEU A 91 24.36 6.60 -11.93
N LEU A 92 23.69 7.52 -11.26
CA LEU A 92 24.36 8.65 -10.60
C LEU A 92 24.57 8.33 -9.12
N VAL A 93 25.82 8.18 -8.73
CA VAL A 93 26.20 7.88 -7.35
C VAL A 93 26.35 9.19 -6.60
N SER A 94 25.40 9.49 -5.71
CA SER A 94 25.50 10.65 -4.84
C SER A 94 26.71 10.56 -3.90
N THR A 95 27.46 11.65 -3.81
CA THR A 95 28.59 11.85 -2.87
C THR A 95 28.14 12.46 -1.55
N VAL A 96 26.91 13.00 -1.49
CA VAL A 96 26.42 13.79 -0.35
C VAL A 96 25.29 13.13 0.43
N LEU A 97 24.65 12.07 -0.07
CA LEU A 97 23.48 11.46 0.59
C LEU A 97 23.77 10.31 1.53
N GLY A 98 24.99 9.77 1.56
CA GLY A 98 25.27 8.53 2.29
C GLY A 98 24.61 7.29 1.66
N LYS A 99 24.03 7.35 0.45
CA LYS A 99 23.30 6.22 -0.12
C LYS A 99 24.20 5.03 -0.50
N HIS A 100 25.30 5.32 -1.20
CA HIS A 100 26.24 4.30 -1.68
C HIS A 100 27.66 4.46 -1.13
N LEU A 101 27.96 5.64 -0.56
CA LEU A 101 29.27 6.01 -0.05
C LEU A 101 29.13 6.36 1.44
N PRO A 102 30.03 5.91 2.32
CA PRO A 102 30.13 6.46 3.67
C PRO A 102 30.44 7.96 3.59
N THR A 103 29.50 8.78 4.03
CA THR A 103 29.56 10.25 3.92
C THR A 103 29.58 10.87 5.32
N ASP A 104 30.29 11.99 5.49
CA ASP A 104 30.22 12.77 6.73
C ASP A 104 28.75 13.21 6.98
N PRO A 105 28.15 12.94 8.14
CA PRO A 105 26.75 13.26 8.39
C PRO A 105 26.45 14.76 8.26
N ARG A 106 27.43 15.64 8.53
CA ARG A 106 27.29 17.09 8.39
C ARG A 106 27.18 17.52 6.93
N VAL A 107 27.81 16.79 6.01
CA VAL A 107 27.65 17.00 4.56
C VAL A 107 26.24 16.62 4.11
N VAL A 108 25.71 15.50 4.63
CA VAL A 108 24.35 15.03 4.31
C VAL A 108 23.31 16.04 4.79
N ILE A 109 23.38 16.45 6.06
CA ILE A 109 22.50 17.45 6.65
C ILE A 109 22.68 18.80 5.94
N GLY A 110 23.92 19.20 5.66
CA GLY A 110 24.24 20.44 4.94
C GLY A 110 23.64 20.51 3.53
N ALA A 111 23.62 19.40 2.79
CA ALA A 111 23.00 19.33 1.48
C ALA A 111 21.47 19.54 1.57
N GLY A 112 20.81 18.88 2.52
CA GLY A 112 19.39 19.08 2.80
C GLY A 112 19.06 20.50 3.24
N ASN A 113 19.90 21.09 4.11
CA ASN A 113 19.70 22.46 4.58
C ASN A 113 19.76 23.50 3.45
N ARG A 114 20.74 23.37 2.55
CA ARG A 114 20.87 24.27 1.39
C ARG A 114 19.71 24.12 0.43
N LEU A 115 19.24 22.89 0.23
CA LEU A 115 18.07 22.63 -0.61
C LEU A 115 16.81 23.25 0.02
N ALA A 116 16.65 23.14 1.34
CA ALA A 116 15.58 23.81 2.08
C ALA A 116 15.63 25.34 1.98
N ASP A 117 16.82 25.95 2.05
CA ASP A 117 16.94 27.41 1.89
C ASP A 117 16.44 27.86 0.50
N LEU A 118 16.73 27.10 -0.57
CA LEU A 118 16.17 27.35 -1.91
C LEU A 118 14.64 27.12 -1.98
N VAL A 119 14.13 26.11 -1.28
CA VAL A 119 12.67 25.89 -1.16
C VAL A 119 12.02 27.07 -0.43
N ARG A 120 12.63 27.57 0.64
CA ARG A 120 12.13 28.70 1.43
C ARG A 120 11.99 29.96 0.58
N ASP A 121 12.93 30.23 -0.34
CA ASP A 121 12.82 31.35 -1.29
C ASP A 121 11.57 31.25 -2.19
N LYS A 122 11.06 30.05 -2.47
CA LYS A 122 9.82 29.84 -3.25
C LYS A 122 8.55 29.90 -2.42
N LEU A 123 8.64 29.49 -1.15
CA LEU A 123 7.51 29.43 -0.22
C LEU A 123 7.24 30.77 0.47
N GLY A 124 8.28 31.53 0.81
CA GLY A 124 8.21 32.66 1.74
C GLY A 124 8.00 32.17 3.18
N ASP A 125 7.18 32.88 3.95
CA ASP A 125 6.86 32.55 5.36
C ASP A 125 5.75 31.49 5.50
N ARG A 126 5.30 30.88 4.39
CA ARG A 126 4.23 29.89 4.42
C ARG A 126 4.73 28.56 4.96
N GLU A 127 3.93 27.97 5.84
CA GLU A 127 4.09 26.59 6.27
C GLU A 127 3.87 25.63 5.09
N ALA A 128 4.54 24.48 5.10
CA ALA A 128 4.47 23.49 4.02
C ALA A 128 4.48 22.06 4.55
N VAL A 129 3.99 21.15 3.73
CA VAL A 129 4.21 19.70 3.87
C VAL A 129 5.40 19.32 3.00
N VAL A 130 6.30 18.50 3.51
CA VAL A 130 7.44 17.98 2.76
C VAL A 130 7.27 16.47 2.59
N LEU A 131 7.40 15.99 1.34
CA LEU A 131 7.32 14.58 0.98
C LEU A 131 8.62 14.12 0.31
N GLY A 132 9.33 13.18 0.94
CA GLY A 132 10.49 12.52 0.35
C GLY A 132 10.12 11.24 -0.40
N PHE A 133 10.72 11.01 -1.58
CA PHE A 133 10.52 9.73 -2.28
C PHE A 133 11.42 8.64 -1.70
N ALA A 134 10.82 7.52 -1.29
CA ALA A 134 11.60 6.34 -0.96
C ALA A 134 12.28 5.77 -2.20
N GLU A 135 13.54 5.36 -2.14
CA GLU A 135 14.28 5.14 -0.90
C GLU A 135 15.28 6.28 -0.63
N THR A 136 15.92 6.77 -1.69
CA THR A 136 17.10 7.63 -1.60
C THR A 136 16.82 9.02 -1.03
N ALA A 137 15.63 9.58 -1.26
CA ALA A 137 15.29 10.92 -0.82
C ALA A 137 14.61 10.97 0.56
N THR A 138 14.45 9.83 1.25
CA THR A 138 13.86 9.77 2.61
C THR A 138 14.70 10.52 3.65
N GLY A 139 16.04 10.42 3.58
CA GLY A 139 16.93 11.18 4.44
C GLY A 139 17.02 12.66 4.04
N LEU A 140 17.12 12.92 2.72
CA LEU A 140 17.23 14.26 2.16
C LEU A 140 15.98 15.10 2.46
N GLY A 141 14.79 14.54 2.19
CA GLY A 141 13.50 15.16 2.44
C GLY A 141 13.30 15.50 3.91
N HIS A 142 13.74 14.62 4.82
CA HIS A 142 13.63 14.88 6.25
C HIS A 142 14.55 16.04 6.68
N CYS A 143 15.80 16.08 6.18
CA CYS A 143 16.69 17.22 6.42
C CYS A 143 16.09 18.52 5.88
N VAL A 144 15.47 18.49 4.70
CA VAL A 144 14.75 19.64 4.13
C VAL A 144 13.62 20.08 5.05
N ALA A 145 12.79 19.14 5.52
CA ALA A 145 11.66 19.44 6.39
C ALA A 145 12.07 20.01 7.74
N ALA A 146 13.10 19.44 8.36
CA ALA A 146 13.66 19.91 9.62
C ALA A 146 14.18 21.35 9.50
N ARG A 147 14.93 21.65 8.44
CA ARG A 147 15.41 23.02 8.16
C ARG A 147 14.30 24.00 7.83
N LEU A 148 13.23 23.52 7.17
CA LEU A 148 12.07 24.33 6.87
C LEU A 148 11.21 24.62 8.10
N GLU A 149 11.36 23.85 9.18
CA GLU A 149 10.37 23.73 10.25
C GLU A 149 8.98 23.43 9.66
N ALA A 150 8.95 22.51 8.70
CA ALA A 150 7.75 22.13 7.98
C ALA A 150 6.66 21.64 8.95
N GLY A 151 5.40 21.95 8.64
CA GLY A 151 4.28 21.52 9.48
C GLY A 151 4.21 19.99 9.59
N CYS A 152 4.57 19.30 8.51
CA CYS A 152 4.68 17.84 8.46
C CYS A 152 5.75 17.39 7.46
N TYR A 153 6.57 16.41 7.85
CA TYR A 153 7.39 15.60 6.96
C TYR A 153 6.78 14.20 6.80
N LEU A 154 6.67 13.72 5.56
CA LEU A 154 6.28 12.35 5.21
C LEU A 154 7.28 11.81 4.19
N HIS A 155 7.42 10.49 4.08
CA HIS A 155 8.02 9.90 2.89
C HIS A 155 7.15 8.77 2.36
N SER A 156 7.27 8.49 1.06
CA SER A 156 6.71 7.25 0.55
C SER A 156 7.41 6.05 1.16
N THR A 157 6.72 4.93 1.27
CA THR A 157 7.27 3.68 1.79
C THR A 157 6.87 2.52 0.91
N ARG A 158 7.73 1.50 0.89
CA ARG A 158 7.45 0.21 0.25
C ARG A 158 7.26 -0.90 1.26
N ARG A 159 7.20 -0.56 2.56
CA ARG A 159 6.98 -1.49 3.65
C ARG A 159 5.49 -1.54 3.98
N SER A 160 4.98 -2.75 4.17
CA SER A 160 3.65 -2.95 4.72
C SER A 160 3.75 -2.83 6.24
N GLU A 161 2.98 -1.93 6.84
CA GLU A 161 2.75 -1.87 8.29
C GLU A 161 1.26 -2.11 8.51
N PRO A 162 0.84 -3.33 8.90
CA PRO A 162 -0.58 -3.68 9.05
C PRO A 162 -1.35 -2.78 10.02
N ARG A 163 -0.66 -2.13 10.97
CA ARG A 163 -1.26 -1.21 11.94
C ARG A 163 -1.42 0.22 11.40
N ALA A 164 -0.85 0.55 10.24
CA ALA A 164 -0.88 1.90 9.67
C ALA A 164 -1.92 2.01 8.55
N THR A 165 -2.71 3.10 8.57
CA THR A 165 -3.63 3.43 7.49
C THR A 165 -2.84 3.90 6.25
N THR A 166 -2.98 3.20 5.13
CA THR A 166 -2.42 3.65 3.85
C THR A 166 -3.39 4.63 3.18
N LEU A 167 -2.93 5.88 3.00
CA LEU A 167 -3.71 6.99 2.48
C LEU A 167 -3.86 6.94 0.95
N THR A 168 -2.76 6.71 0.24
CA THR A 168 -2.72 6.59 -1.22
C THR A 168 -1.42 5.89 -1.63
N GLY A 169 -1.35 5.43 -2.88
CA GLY A 169 -0.13 4.90 -3.47
C GLY A 169 0.06 5.31 -4.92
N PHE A 170 1.31 5.27 -5.40
CA PHE A 170 1.67 5.57 -6.78
C PHE A 170 2.80 4.66 -7.28
N GLU A 171 2.87 4.48 -8.59
CA GLU A 171 3.88 3.64 -9.25
C GLU A 171 5.00 4.50 -9.84
N GLU A 172 6.25 4.09 -9.67
CA GLU A 172 7.39 4.70 -10.37
C GLU A 172 7.52 4.10 -11.79
N GLY A 173 7.28 4.92 -12.83
CA GLY A 173 7.20 4.47 -14.23
C GLY A 173 8.47 3.87 -14.85
N HIS A 174 9.60 3.78 -14.15
CA HIS A 174 10.90 3.37 -14.72
C HIS A 174 11.67 2.29 -13.94
N SER A 175 11.05 1.64 -12.97
CA SER A 175 11.58 0.45 -12.29
C SER A 175 10.55 -0.68 -12.34
N HIS A 176 11.03 -1.91 -12.37
CA HIS A 176 10.18 -3.10 -12.34
C HIS A 176 9.28 -3.05 -11.09
N ALA A 177 7.98 -2.84 -11.29
CA ALA A 177 6.88 -3.05 -10.34
C ALA A 177 7.23 -2.75 -8.86
N THR A 178 7.26 -1.46 -8.49
CA THR A 178 7.34 -1.06 -7.07
C THR A 178 6.25 -0.04 -6.78
N SER A 179 5.23 -0.48 -6.04
CA SER A 179 4.19 0.38 -5.49
C SER A 179 4.74 1.16 -4.30
N HIS A 180 4.57 2.49 -4.33
CA HIS A 180 4.89 3.37 -3.22
C HIS A 180 3.60 3.68 -2.45
N GLN A 181 3.65 3.61 -1.13
CA GLN A 181 2.54 3.89 -0.23
C GLN A 181 2.81 5.15 0.59
N LEU A 182 1.76 5.87 0.98
CA LEU A 182 1.79 6.93 2.00
C LEU A 182 1.01 6.47 3.22
N GLN A 183 1.64 6.45 4.40
CA GLN A 183 1.03 5.92 5.64
C GLN A 183 0.98 6.94 6.81
N PRO A 184 0.49 8.17 6.61
CA PRO A 184 0.42 9.19 7.66
C PRO A 184 -0.54 8.80 8.81
N ALA A 185 -0.16 9.13 10.05
CA ALA A 185 -0.94 8.84 11.24
C ALA A 185 -1.19 10.10 12.11
N PRO A 186 -2.36 10.77 12.06
CA PRO A 186 -3.54 10.48 11.25
C PRO A 186 -3.40 10.92 9.79
N ALA A 187 -4.27 10.40 8.92
CA ALA A 187 -4.38 10.82 7.52
C ALA A 187 -4.49 12.35 7.32
N GLY A 188 -5.15 13.03 8.25
CA GLY A 188 -5.39 14.48 8.22
C GLY A 188 -4.12 15.34 8.17
N ILE A 189 -2.97 14.84 8.66
CA ILE A 189 -1.71 15.60 8.60
C ILE A 189 -1.24 15.84 7.16
N PHE A 190 -1.71 15.01 6.22
CA PHE A 190 -1.43 15.14 4.79
C PHE A 190 -2.61 15.74 4.00
N ALA A 191 -3.85 15.67 4.48
CA ALA A 191 -5.03 16.21 3.80
C ALA A 191 -5.30 17.67 4.18
N ASN A 192 -4.45 18.60 3.71
CA ASN A 192 -4.60 20.05 3.91
C ASN A 192 -4.31 20.84 2.61
N ASP A 193 -4.32 22.17 2.65
CA ASP A 193 -4.14 23.06 1.49
C ASP A 193 -2.76 23.74 1.44
N LEU A 194 -1.86 23.42 2.38
CA LEU A 194 -0.48 23.91 2.43
C LEU A 194 0.28 23.63 1.11
N PRO A 195 1.29 24.43 0.74
CA PRO A 195 2.25 24.05 -0.28
C PRO A 195 2.86 22.67 -0.03
N LEU A 196 3.00 21.86 -1.09
CA LEU A 196 3.66 20.55 -1.02
C LEU A 196 5.05 20.60 -1.66
N VAL A 197 6.07 20.31 -0.87
CA VAL A 197 7.46 20.18 -1.32
C VAL A 197 7.73 18.70 -1.58
N LEU A 198 8.07 18.36 -2.81
CA LEU A 198 8.44 17.01 -3.22
C LEU A 198 9.95 16.94 -3.37
N VAL A 199 10.59 16.05 -2.61
CA VAL A 199 12.05 15.95 -2.53
C VAL A 199 12.52 14.65 -3.15
N ASP A 200 13.39 14.76 -4.16
CA ASP A 200 14.04 13.63 -4.83
C ASP A 200 15.56 13.84 -4.91
N ASP A 201 16.34 12.82 -5.28
CA ASP A 201 17.80 12.97 -5.45
C ASP A 201 18.17 13.57 -6.82
N GLU A 202 17.56 13.08 -7.90
CA GLU A 202 17.75 13.57 -9.26
C GLU A 202 16.42 13.82 -10.00
N ILE A 203 16.36 14.85 -10.84
CA ILE A 203 15.29 14.99 -11.84
C ILE A 203 15.89 14.80 -13.22
N SER A 204 15.42 13.79 -13.95
CA SER A 204 15.87 13.47 -15.31
C SER A 204 14.92 14.00 -16.38
N THR A 205 13.96 13.22 -16.87
CA THR A 205 12.84 13.74 -17.70
C THR A 205 11.78 14.43 -16.83
N GLY A 206 11.72 14.04 -15.56
CA GLY A 206 10.74 14.50 -14.58
C GLY A 206 9.34 13.89 -14.75
N ASP A 207 9.20 12.83 -15.55
CA ASP A 207 7.96 12.08 -15.68
C ASP A 207 7.46 11.55 -14.32
N THR A 208 8.36 10.96 -13.51
CA THR A 208 8.05 10.49 -12.16
C THR A 208 7.47 11.60 -11.28
N ALA A 209 8.06 12.80 -11.32
CA ALA A 209 7.59 13.93 -10.52
C ALA A 209 6.23 14.45 -11.02
N ILE A 210 5.99 14.47 -12.34
CA ILE A 210 4.68 14.82 -12.92
C ILE A 210 3.61 13.81 -12.48
N ASP A 211 3.91 12.52 -12.57
CA ASP A 211 2.95 11.47 -12.21
C ASP A 211 2.66 11.48 -10.70
N ALA A 212 3.68 11.72 -9.87
CA ALA A 212 3.51 11.91 -8.44
C ALA A 212 2.68 13.16 -8.12
N VAL A 213 2.99 14.32 -8.70
CA VAL A 213 2.18 15.53 -8.51
C VAL A 213 0.74 15.30 -8.96
N ARG A 214 0.52 14.66 -10.11
CA ARG A 214 -0.84 14.35 -10.60
C ARG A 214 -1.58 13.43 -9.63
N ALA A 215 -0.93 12.41 -9.11
CA ALA A 215 -1.52 11.50 -8.14
C ALA A 215 -1.90 12.23 -6.83
N LEU A 216 -0.96 13.01 -6.29
CA LEU A 216 -1.15 13.73 -5.04
C LEU A 216 -2.13 14.90 -5.16
N HIS A 217 -2.15 15.60 -6.29
CA HIS A 217 -3.09 16.69 -6.55
C HIS A 217 -4.53 16.20 -6.71
N GLU A 218 -4.75 15.02 -7.30
CA GLU A 218 -6.11 14.45 -7.37
C GLU A 218 -6.64 14.06 -5.98
N PHE A 219 -5.75 13.66 -5.07
CA PHE A 219 -6.10 13.29 -3.71
C PHE A 219 -6.29 14.49 -2.77
N ALA A 220 -5.29 15.38 -2.70
CA ALA A 220 -5.28 16.58 -1.88
C ALA A 220 -4.73 17.75 -2.73
N PRO A 221 -5.60 18.45 -3.47
CA PRO A 221 -5.20 19.53 -4.37
C PRO A 221 -4.43 20.63 -3.64
N ARG A 222 -3.24 20.98 -4.13
CA ARG A 222 -2.46 22.11 -3.62
C ARG A 222 -2.40 23.23 -4.64
N SER A 223 -2.45 24.47 -4.15
CA SER A 223 -2.25 25.66 -4.97
C SER A 223 -0.79 25.82 -5.44
N GLN A 224 0.15 25.22 -4.71
CA GLN A 224 1.58 25.25 -5.03
C GLN A 224 2.29 23.94 -4.71
N TYR A 225 3.15 23.54 -5.65
CA TYR A 225 4.12 22.47 -5.50
C TYR A 225 5.54 23.03 -5.66
N VAL A 226 6.48 22.51 -4.88
CA VAL A 226 7.92 22.78 -5.07
C VAL A 226 8.63 21.46 -5.26
N LEU A 227 9.22 21.24 -6.43
CA LEU A 227 10.06 20.08 -6.72
C LEU A 227 11.50 20.41 -6.37
N ALA A 228 12.06 19.71 -5.39
CA ALA A 228 13.39 19.94 -4.87
C ALA A 228 14.28 18.72 -5.14
N SER A 229 15.43 18.93 -5.78
CA SER A 229 16.39 17.85 -6.02
C SER A 229 17.84 18.26 -5.78
N LEU A 230 18.76 17.30 -5.63
CA LEU A 230 20.18 17.65 -5.64
C LEU A 230 20.59 18.13 -7.04
N VAL A 231 20.18 17.38 -8.06
CA VAL A 231 20.54 17.67 -9.45
C VAL A 231 19.30 17.71 -10.35
N ASP A 232 19.28 18.68 -11.27
CA ASP A 232 18.29 18.76 -12.35
C ASP A 232 18.99 18.58 -13.71
N LEU A 233 18.60 17.51 -14.40
CA LEU A 233 19.16 17.04 -15.67
C LEU A 233 18.18 17.23 -16.84
N ARG A 234 17.03 17.88 -16.60
CA ARG A 234 15.99 18.13 -17.61
C ARG A 234 16.52 18.97 -18.75
N THR A 235 16.16 18.56 -19.96
CA THR A 235 16.32 19.39 -21.15
C THR A 235 15.32 20.54 -21.16
N ALA A 236 15.48 21.49 -22.09
CA ALA A 236 14.48 22.56 -22.28
C ALA A 236 13.07 22.01 -22.60
N ALA A 237 12.99 20.94 -23.40
CA ALA A 237 11.72 20.31 -23.75
C ALA A 237 11.03 19.66 -22.53
N ASP A 238 11.82 19.04 -21.65
CA ASP A 238 11.31 18.47 -20.40
C ASP A 238 10.77 19.58 -19.48
N ARG A 239 11.47 20.73 -19.40
CA ARG A 239 10.99 21.89 -18.62
C ARG A 239 9.69 22.48 -19.18
N ASP A 240 9.57 22.60 -20.51
CA ASP A 240 8.33 23.04 -21.16
C ASP A 240 7.16 22.10 -20.85
N LYS A 241 7.43 20.79 -20.68
CA LYS A 241 6.42 19.81 -20.27
C LYS A 241 5.89 20.10 -18.86
N PHE A 242 6.75 20.51 -17.92
CA PHE A 242 6.32 20.90 -16.57
C PHE A 242 5.45 22.15 -16.57
N GLU A 243 5.82 23.17 -17.36
CA GLU A 243 5.02 24.40 -17.46
C GLU A 243 3.62 24.13 -18.02
N LYS A 244 3.51 23.29 -19.05
CA LYS A 244 2.22 22.85 -19.59
C LYS A 244 1.41 22.08 -18.55
N PHE A 245 2.05 21.15 -17.85
CA PHE A 245 1.40 20.36 -16.82
C PHE A 245 0.92 21.22 -15.64
N ALA A 246 1.70 22.21 -15.22
CA ALA A 246 1.29 23.18 -14.20
C ALA A 246 0.04 23.97 -14.63
N ALA A 247 0.02 24.43 -15.88
CA ALA A 247 -1.14 25.12 -16.46
C ALA A 247 -2.38 24.22 -16.55
N GLU A 248 -2.22 22.96 -16.94
CA GLU A 248 -3.30 21.95 -16.97
C GLU A 248 -3.88 21.68 -15.58
N LEU A 249 -3.03 21.65 -14.55
CA LEU A 249 -3.42 21.40 -13.17
C LEU A 249 -4.09 22.60 -12.50
N GLY A 250 -3.90 23.81 -13.05
CA GLY A 250 -4.33 25.05 -12.41
C GLY A 250 -3.55 25.34 -11.11
N ALA A 251 -2.33 24.82 -10.99
CA ALA A 251 -1.47 24.97 -9.81
C ALA A 251 -0.10 25.53 -10.18
N ARG A 252 0.55 26.22 -9.25
CA ARG A 252 1.94 26.67 -9.43
C ARG A 252 2.89 25.52 -9.14
N ILE A 253 3.83 25.23 -10.05
CA ILE A 253 4.89 24.25 -9.82
C ILE A 253 6.24 24.95 -9.93
N ASP A 254 6.93 25.13 -8.81
CA ASP A 254 8.31 25.62 -8.78
C ASP A 254 9.28 24.44 -8.80
N THR A 255 10.46 24.64 -9.38
CA THR A 255 11.57 23.67 -9.29
C THR A 255 12.81 24.34 -8.72
N VAL A 256 13.48 23.65 -7.80
CA VAL A 256 14.73 24.09 -7.16
C VAL A 256 15.72 22.92 -7.13
N CYS A 257 17.00 23.22 -7.34
CA CYS A 257 18.05 22.21 -7.27
C CYS A 257 19.38 22.82 -6.83
N LEU A 258 20.28 21.99 -6.28
CA LEU A 258 21.63 22.44 -5.90
C LEU A 258 22.55 22.62 -7.11
N ALA A 259 22.38 21.81 -8.16
CA ALA A 259 23.10 21.96 -9.42
C ALA A 259 22.26 21.55 -10.63
N THR A 260 22.54 22.17 -11.78
CA THR A 260 21.99 21.76 -13.07
C THR A 260 23.06 21.10 -13.93
N GLY A 261 22.66 20.21 -14.82
CA GLY A 261 23.58 19.59 -15.76
C GLY A 261 22.92 18.77 -16.85
N LEU A 262 23.74 18.04 -17.60
CA LEU A 262 23.30 17.07 -18.61
C LEU A 262 24.19 15.83 -18.53
N VAL A 263 23.60 14.67 -18.82
CA VAL A 263 24.33 13.41 -18.94
C VAL A 263 24.35 13.00 -20.41
N ASP A 264 25.54 12.91 -20.99
CA ASP A 264 25.74 12.36 -22.33
C ASP A 264 26.12 10.87 -22.21
N LEU A 265 25.31 10.04 -22.86
CA LEU A 265 25.43 8.58 -22.83
C LEU A 265 25.81 8.10 -24.23
N PRO A 266 26.94 7.39 -24.38
CA PRO A 266 27.36 6.92 -25.69
C PRO A 266 26.48 5.77 -26.20
N ALA A 267 26.37 5.68 -27.53
CA ALA A 267 25.72 4.57 -28.19
C ALA A 267 26.40 3.23 -27.82
N GLY A 268 25.61 2.20 -27.55
CA GLY A 268 26.10 0.87 -27.16
C GLY A 268 26.53 0.75 -25.70
N LEU A 269 26.26 1.73 -24.83
CA LEU A 269 26.61 1.67 -23.41
C LEU A 269 26.08 0.41 -22.71
N VAL A 270 24.85 -0.02 -23.03
CA VAL A 270 24.26 -1.24 -22.46
C VAL A 270 25.10 -2.47 -22.78
N ASP A 271 25.49 -2.62 -24.04
CA ASP A 271 26.32 -3.75 -24.49
C ASP A 271 27.72 -3.70 -23.88
N ALA A 272 28.30 -2.50 -23.78
CA ALA A 272 29.60 -2.30 -23.16
C ALA A 272 29.59 -2.68 -21.67
N VAL A 273 28.55 -2.31 -20.92
CA VAL A 273 28.38 -2.69 -19.51
C VAL A 273 28.10 -4.18 -19.36
N ALA A 274 27.32 -4.77 -20.27
CA ALA A 274 27.06 -6.21 -20.29
C ALA A 274 28.33 -7.05 -20.56
N ALA A 275 29.27 -6.50 -21.34
CA ALA A 275 30.56 -7.14 -21.63
C ALA A 275 31.57 -7.05 -20.48
N LEU A 276 31.32 -6.24 -19.44
CA LEU A 276 32.17 -6.18 -18.26
C LEU A 276 32.12 -7.50 -17.46
N PRO A 277 33.21 -7.90 -16.78
CA PRO A 277 33.24 -9.14 -16.00
C PRO A 277 32.21 -9.16 -14.87
N GLU A 278 31.85 -10.35 -14.38
CA GLU A 278 30.99 -10.48 -13.19
C GLU A 278 31.61 -9.76 -11.98
N PRO A 279 30.86 -8.89 -11.29
CA PRO A 279 31.37 -8.19 -10.12
C PRO A 279 31.60 -9.18 -8.98
N ARG A 280 32.73 -9.03 -8.28
CA ARG A 280 33.01 -9.80 -7.06
C ARG A 280 32.33 -9.13 -5.87
N LEU A 281 31.29 -9.77 -5.34
CA LEU A 281 30.54 -9.32 -4.16
C LEU A 281 30.90 -10.19 -2.95
N ASN A 282 30.55 -9.71 -1.76
CA ASN A 282 30.73 -10.41 -0.47
C ASN A 282 32.20 -10.81 -0.23
N PRO A 283 33.13 -9.84 -0.17
CA PRO A 283 34.53 -10.12 0.14
C PRO A 283 34.64 -10.80 1.49
N ARG A 284 35.55 -11.77 1.60
CA ARG A 284 35.79 -12.54 2.83
C ARG A 284 37.16 -12.26 3.41
N SER A 285 37.23 -12.13 4.73
CA SER A 285 38.48 -12.04 5.49
C SER A 285 38.90 -13.42 5.98
N VAL A 286 40.21 -13.60 6.22
CA VAL A 286 40.76 -14.80 6.87
C VAL A 286 40.24 -14.94 8.31
N ARG A 287 40.00 -13.80 8.97
CA ARG A 287 39.38 -13.74 10.30
C ARG A 287 38.06 -12.99 10.18
N PRO A 288 36.92 -13.66 10.44
CA PRO A 288 35.64 -12.99 10.57
C PRO A 288 35.68 -11.95 11.70
N GLY A 289 34.91 -10.88 11.55
CA GLY A 289 34.68 -9.91 12.62
C GLY A 289 33.67 -10.43 13.65
N SER A 290 33.43 -9.62 14.66
CA SER A 290 32.48 -9.91 15.75
C SER A 290 31.13 -9.24 15.52
N TYR A 291 30.11 -9.77 16.21
CA TYR A 291 28.75 -9.24 16.20
C TYR A 291 28.23 -9.09 17.64
N SER A 292 27.65 -7.93 17.96
CA SER A 292 26.88 -7.69 19.18
C SER A 292 25.61 -6.88 18.89
N HIS A 293 24.68 -6.91 19.84
CA HIS A 293 23.35 -6.30 19.73
C HIS A 293 23.06 -5.35 20.91
N ILE A 294 22.31 -4.28 20.65
CA ILE A 294 21.77 -3.36 21.64
C ILE A 294 20.35 -2.91 21.26
N GLU A 295 19.43 -2.97 22.22
CA GLU A 295 18.11 -2.34 22.08
C GLU A 295 18.22 -0.89 22.53
N LEU A 296 17.73 0.04 21.71
CA LEU A 296 17.80 1.46 21.99
C LEU A 296 16.51 1.94 22.67
N PRO A 297 16.63 2.78 23.72
CA PRO A 297 15.47 3.36 24.39
C PRO A 297 14.84 4.45 23.52
N TRP A 298 13.87 4.08 22.67
CA TRP A 298 13.12 5.02 21.85
C TRP A 298 11.65 5.08 22.27
N PRO A 299 11.08 6.26 22.54
CA PRO A 299 9.68 6.37 22.95
C PRO A 299 8.71 6.00 21.81
N VAL A 300 7.71 5.16 22.12
CA VAL A 300 6.72 4.66 21.14
C VAL A 300 5.82 5.74 20.52
N ALA A 301 5.74 6.91 21.16
CA ALA A 301 4.97 8.07 20.70
C ALA A 301 5.83 9.12 19.96
N VAL A 302 7.12 8.85 19.74
CA VAL A 302 8.05 9.74 19.03
C VAL A 302 8.42 9.09 17.70
N PRO A 303 8.10 9.70 16.55
CA PRO A 303 8.40 9.11 15.25
C PRO A 303 9.91 9.09 14.98
N GLU A 304 10.47 7.93 14.69
CA GLU A 304 11.89 7.72 14.33
C GLU A 304 12.21 8.16 12.90
N GLY A 305 11.18 8.35 12.08
CA GLY A 305 11.29 8.70 10.67
C GLY A 305 9.95 9.15 10.08
N GLY A 306 10.00 9.54 8.81
CA GLY A 306 8.83 10.10 8.11
C GLY A 306 7.81 9.08 7.63
N ARG A 307 7.90 7.79 7.98
CA ARG A 307 6.97 6.74 7.47
C ARG A 307 5.53 7.04 7.85
N HIS A 308 5.32 7.44 9.10
CA HIS A 308 4.00 7.75 9.68
C HIS A 308 3.73 9.24 9.86
N GLY A 309 4.58 10.07 9.25
CA GLY A 309 4.57 11.52 9.40
C GLY A 309 5.31 11.98 10.65
N VAL A 310 6.10 13.05 10.52
CA VAL A 310 6.78 13.77 11.61
C VAL A 310 6.26 15.20 11.60
N LEU A 311 5.64 15.63 12.69
CA LEU A 311 5.13 16.99 12.84
C LEU A 311 6.21 17.90 13.40
N ARG A 312 6.08 19.21 13.17
CA ARG A 312 6.95 20.20 13.82
C ARG A 312 6.97 20.06 15.34
N THR A 313 5.84 19.70 15.94
CA THR A 313 5.68 19.50 17.39
C THR A 313 6.46 18.29 17.91
N ASP A 314 6.84 17.34 17.05
CA ASP A 314 7.60 16.15 17.45
C ASP A 314 9.09 16.44 17.62
N ALA A 315 9.59 17.57 17.11
CA ALA A 315 11.03 17.86 17.00
C ALA A 315 11.75 17.83 18.35
N ALA A 316 11.18 18.44 19.39
CA ALA A 316 11.81 18.45 20.71
C ALA A 316 11.90 17.05 21.32
N ALA A 317 10.82 16.27 21.24
CA ALA A 317 10.79 14.91 21.76
C ALA A 317 11.71 13.96 20.97
N PHE A 318 11.86 14.19 19.67
CA PHE A 318 12.84 13.49 18.83
C PHE A 318 14.27 13.79 19.27
N ASP A 319 14.62 15.07 19.48
CA ASP A 319 15.97 15.48 19.88
C ASP A 319 16.31 14.96 21.29
N ASP A 320 15.37 15.03 22.23
CA ASP A 320 15.54 14.46 23.57
C ASP A 320 15.78 12.93 23.52
N ALA A 321 15.02 12.21 22.70
CA ALA A 321 15.20 10.76 22.51
C ALA A 321 16.54 10.44 21.82
N LEU A 322 16.94 11.25 20.85
CA LEU A 322 18.22 11.11 20.15
C LEU A 322 19.41 11.27 21.09
N ASP A 323 19.40 12.26 21.98
CA ASP A 323 20.49 12.48 22.93
C ASP A 323 20.71 11.26 23.83
N VAL A 324 19.62 10.66 24.32
CA VAL A 324 19.68 9.40 25.11
C VAL A 324 20.28 8.27 24.28
N VAL A 325 19.85 8.11 23.03
CA VAL A 325 20.39 7.08 22.13
C VAL A 325 21.87 7.31 21.82
N VAL A 326 22.29 8.55 21.60
CA VAL A 326 23.70 8.92 21.35
C VAL A 326 24.56 8.52 22.56
N ASP A 327 24.13 8.84 23.77
CA ASP A 327 24.86 8.50 24.99
C ASP A 327 24.98 6.98 25.20
N GLU A 328 23.90 6.23 24.97
CA GLU A 328 23.88 4.77 25.11
C GLU A 328 24.80 4.09 24.08
N VAL A 329 24.70 4.52 22.81
CA VAL A 329 25.57 4.00 21.74
C VAL A 329 27.02 4.38 21.98
N ARG A 330 27.31 5.61 22.43
CA ARG A 330 28.67 6.05 22.79
C ARG A 330 29.25 5.16 23.89
N ALA A 331 28.51 4.96 24.98
CA ALA A 331 28.96 4.13 26.10
C ALA A 331 29.28 2.69 25.64
N ARG A 332 28.45 2.13 24.77
CA ARG A 332 28.68 0.80 24.17
C ARG A 332 29.93 0.76 23.29
N LEU A 333 30.10 1.75 22.42
CA LEU A 333 31.26 1.85 21.54
C LEU A 333 32.57 2.05 22.31
N ASP A 334 32.56 2.86 23.37
CA ASP A 334 33.73 3.07 24.23
C ASP A 334 34.11 1.78 25.00
N ALA A 335 33.13 0.99 25.41
CA ALA A 335 33.37 -0.26 26.13
C ALA A 335 33.93 -1.38 25.23
N GLU A 336 33.39 -1.54 24.02
CA GLU A 336 33.69 -2.68 23.13
C GLU A 336 34.71 -2.34 22.03
N PHE A 337 34.79 -1.07 21.61
CA PHE A 337 35.49 -0.65 20.38
C PHE A 337 36.26 0.67 20.53
N ALA A 338 36.74 0.98 21.74
CA ALA A 338 37.40 2.24 22.09
C ALA A 338 38.35 2.79 21.02
N GLY A 339 38.16 4.06 20.64
CA GLY A 339 39.02 4.80 19.72
C GLY A 339 38.90 4.44 18.24
N ARG A 340 37.96 3.57 17.87
CA ARG A 340 37.70 3.23 16.46
C ARG A 340 36.65 4.18 15.85
N PRO A 341 36.79 4.54 14.56
CA PRO A 341 35.74 5.25 13.85
C PRO A 341 34.52 4.34 13.62
N VAL A 342 33.37 4.94 13.35
CA VAL A 342 32.11 4.22 13.15
C VAL A 342 31.50 4.59 11.80
N ILE A 343 30.95 3.61 11.09
CA ILE A 343 30.03 3.84 9.98
C ILE A 343 28.65 3.45 10.48
N VAL A 344 27.78 4.45 10.67
CA VAL A 344 26.38 4.26 11.03
C VAL A 344 25.61 3.93 9.77
N LEU A 345 25.07 2.72 9.72
CA LEU A 345 24.33 2.14 8.62
C LEU A 345 22.84 2.17 8.94
N GLY A 346 22.08 3.02 8.26
CA GLY A 346 20.63 2.87 8.18
C GLY A 346 20.23 1.69 7.30
N HIS A 347 18.98 1.27 7.42
CA HIS A 347 18.42 0.22 6.57
C HIS A 347 17.31 0.79 5.68
N GLU A 348 17.58 0.81 4.37
CA GLU A 348 16.69 1.29 3.32
C GLU A 348 16.16 2.71 3.55
N GLU A 349 14.88 2.83 3.90
CA GLU A 349 14.15 4.09 4.12
C GLU A 349 14.37 4.70 5.51
N LEU A 350 14.95 3.94 6.46
CA LEU A 350 15.35 4.46 7.77
C LEU A 350 16.69 5.21 7.65
N MET A 351 16.63 6.47 7.21
CA MET A 351 17.83 7.28 6.96
C MET A 351 18.05 8.43 7.95
N TYR A 352 16.98 9.12 8.37
CA TYR A 352 17.13 10.37 9.14
C TYR A 352 17.65 10.15 10.57
N LEU A 353 17.07 9.22 11.34
CA LEU A 353 17.58 8.89 12.66
C LEU A 353 19.05 8.42 12.60
N PRO A 354 19.46 7.49 11.71
CA PRO A 354 20.86 7.11 11.59
C PRO A 354 21.83 8.25 11.20
N VAL A 355 21.43 9.20 10.34
CA VAL A 355 22.29 10.36 10.03
C VAL A 355 22.41 11.31 11.22
N ARG A 356 21.32 11.51 11.99
CA ARG A 356 21.32 12.30 13.21
C ARG A 356 22.16 11.64 14.32
N LEU A 357 22.08 10.33 14.46
CA LEU A 357 22.93 9.54 15.36
C LEU A 357 24.41 9.65 14.98
N ALA A 358 24.73 9.52 13.69
CA ALA A 358 26.10 9.72 13.21
C ALA A 358 26.63 11.13 13.51
N ALA A 359 25.79 12.16 13.36
CA ALA A 359 26.16 13.53 13.70
C ALA A 359 26.42 13.67 15.22
N GLY A 360 25.51 13.16 16.06
CA GLY A 360 25.66 13.21 17.52
C GLY A 360 26.91 12.48 18.02
N LEU A 361 27.25 11.33 17.43
CA LEU A 361 28.50 10.62 17.71
C LEU A 361 29.74 11.43 17.30
N ALA A 362 29.69 12.08 16.13
CA ALA A 362 30.76 12.95 15.66
C ALA A 362 30.98 14.17 16.59
N ASP A 363 29.89 14.80 17.03
CA ASP A 363 29.92 15.93 17.95
C ASP A 363 30.39 15.50 19.36
N ALA A 364 30.10 14.27 19.75
CA ALA A 364 30.64 13.63 20.96
C ALA A 364 32.11 13.16 20.83
N GLY A 365 32.76 13.40 19.69
CA GLY A 365 34.18 13.13 19.46
C GLY A 365 34.51 11.73 18.90
N ILE A 366 33.51 10.91 18.55
CA ILE A 366 33.71 9.64 17.85
C ILE A 366 33.66 9.90 16.34
N PRO A 367 34.74 9.68 15.58
CA PRO A 367 34.71 9.90 14.13
C PRO A 367 33.66 8.99 13.47
N ALA A 368 32.61 9.60 12.92
CA ALA A 368 31.46 8.89 12.37
C ALA A 368 31.19 9.26 10.91
N ARG A 369 30.73 8.27 10.13
CA ARG A 369 30.15 8.45 8.79
C ARG A 369 28.77 7.83 8.76
N PHE A 370 27.89 8.40 7.95
CA PHE A 370 26.57 7.84 7.67
C PHE A 370 26.58 7.12 6.33
N GLN A 371 25.90 5.98 6.29
CA GLN A 371 25.51 5.31 5.07
C GLN A 371 24.17 4.55 5.25
N THR A 372 23.52 4.10 4.18
CA THR A 372 22.37 3.18 4.26
C THR A 372 22.49 2.02 3.27
N THR A 373 21.71 0.96 3.49
CA THR A 373 21.51 -0.14 2.54
C THR A 373 20.61 0.30 1.38
N THR A 374 20.52 -0.53 0.33
CA THR A 374 19.68 -0.25 -0.85
C THR A 374 19.09 -1.49 -1.50
N ARG A 375 17.91 -1.34 -2.10
CA ARG A 375 17.29 -2.32 -3.00
C ARG A 375 17.92 -2.38 -4.39
N SER A 376 18.61 -1.32 -4.80
CA SER A 376 19.03 -1.13 -6.20
C SER A 376 20.37 -1.82 -6.50
N PRO A 377 20.43 -2.76 -7.45
CA PRO A 377 21.69 -3.39 -7.84
C PRO A 377 22.54 -2.46 -8.70
N ALA A 378 23.64 -1.97 -8.14
CA ALA A 378 24.72 -1.30 -8.83
C ALA A 378 25.88 -2.23 -9.16
N TYR A 379 26.60 -1.91 -10.24
CA TYR A 379 27.79 -2.63 -10.67
C TYR A 379 29.01 -2.20 -9.84
N VAL A 380 29.79 -3.18 -9.39
CA VAL A 380 30.95 -2.97 -8.51
C VAL A 380 32.23 -3.26 -9.27
N LEU A 381 33.18 -2.33 -9.20
CA LEU A 381 34.46 -2.43 -9.87
C LEU A 381 35.54 -1.77 -9.01
N ASP A 382 36.52 -2.55 -8.57
CA ASP A 382 37.63 -2.04 -7.75
C ASP A 382 38.73 -1.40 -8.61
N GLU A 383 38.38 -0.31 -9.29
CA GLU A 383 39.31 0.47 -10.12
C GLU A 383 39.43 1.91 -9.59
N PRO A 384 40.63 2.51 -9.60
CA PRO A 384 40.80 3.92 -9.29
C PRO A 384 39.88 4.80 -10.15
N GLY A 385 39.19 5.76 -9.51
CA GLY A 385 38.26 6.66 -10.18
C GLY A 385 36.85 6.10 -10.41
N TYR A 386 36.56 4.84 -10.04
CA TYR A 386 35.19 4.31 -10.00
C TYR A 386 34.59 4.44 -8.59
N PRO A 387 33.32 4.89 -8.43
CA PRO A 387 32.79 5.19 -7.10
C PRO A 387 32.45 3.96 -6.24
N LEU A 388 32.03 2.83 -6.84
CA LEU A 388 31.55 1.65 -6.12
C LEU A 388 32.58 0.50 -6.23
N ARG A 389 33.52 0.46 -5.29
CA ARG A 389 34.69 -0.42 -5.36
C ARG A 389 34.55 -1.71 -4.56
N ARG A 390 33.64 -1.74 -3.59
CA ARG A 390 33.31 -2.93 -2.78
C ARG A 390 31.81 -3.09 -2.71
N GLY A 391 31.31 -4.33 -2.71
CA GLY A 391 29.88 -4.61 -2.70
C GLY A 391 29.51 -5.80 -1.83
N PHE A 392 28.41 -5.65 -1.12
CA PHE A 392 27.77 -6.66 -0.31
C PHE A 392 26.38 -6.90 -0.86
N ARG A 393 26.02 -8.17 -1.01
CA ARG A 393 24.70 -8.66 -1.37
C ARG A 393 24.24 -9.62 -0.29
N PHE A 394 23.08 -9.34 0.28
CA PHE A 394 22.52 -10.10 1.38
C PHE A 394 21.03 -10.31 1.17
N THR A 395 20.50 -11.35 1.82
CA THR A 395 19.05 -11.61 1.88
C THR A 395 18.38 -10.49 2.67
N ALA A 396 17.25 -9.97 2.18
CA ALA A 396 16.48 -8.99 2.93
C ALA A 396 16.08 -9.54 4.31
N PRO A 397 16.24 -8.75 5.40
CA PRO A 397 15.74 -9.17 6.71
C PRO A 397 14.21 -9.20 6.75
N GLU A 398 13.52 -8.32 6.02
CA GLU A 398 12.06 -8.36 5.90
C GLU A 398 11.57 -9.63 5.17
N PRO A 399 10.35 -10.14 5.45
CA PRO A 399 9.77 -11.32 4.81
C PRO A 399 9.46 -11.07 3.31
N ASP A 400 10.50 -11.14 2.50
CA ASP A 400 10.47 -11.25 1.04
C ASP A 400 11.60 -12.22 0.63
N PRO A 401 11.30 -13.52 0.49
CA PRO A 401 12.32 -14.54 0.28
C PRO A 401 13.02 -14.45 -1.09
N THR A 402 12.56 -13.56 -1.98
CA THR A 402 13.16 -13.31 -3.30
C THR A 402 13.96 -12.01 -3.37
N ALA A 403 13.81 -11.13 -2.38
CA ALA A 403 14.46 -9.84 -2.33
C ALA A 403 15.94 -9.94 -1.93
N GLN A 404 16.81 -9.48 -2.84
CA GLN A 404 18.19 -9.17 -2.51
C GLN A 404 18.30 -7.70 -2.08
N ARG A 405 19.22 -7.42 -1.16
CA ARG A 405 19.62 -6.08 -0.74
C ARG A 405 21.12 -5.90 -0.89
N TYR A 406 21.53 -4.65 -0.97
CA TYR A 406 22.89 -4.27 -1.28
C TYR A 406 23.43 -3.21 -0.33
N LEU A 407 24.73 -3.28 -0.08
CA LEU A 407 25.51 -2.25 0.59
C LEU A 407 26.81 -2.09 -0.19
N TYR A 408 27.29 -0.85 -0.35
CA TYR A 408 28.46 -0.55 -1.17
C TYR A 408 29.55 0.13 -0.36
N ASN A 409 30.80 -0.15 -0.67
CA ASN A 409 32.00 0.35 0.01
C ASN A 409 32.09 -0.03 1.50
N ALA A 410 31.22 0.49 2.38
CA ALA A 410 31.18 0.26 3.82
C ALA A 410 32.58 0.11 4.44
N GLN A 411 33.44 1.08 4.15
CA GLN A 411 34.86 1.07 4.51
C GLN A 411 35.34 2.48 4.81
N TRP A 412 36.38 2.57 5.63
CA TRP A 412 37.04 3.83 5.98
C TRP A 412 38.48 3.82 5.48
N GLU A 413 38.87 4.83 4.72
CA GLU A 413 40.23 4.90 4.19
C GLU A 413 41.23 5.14 5.34
N GLY A 414 42.17 4.21 5.51
CA GLY A 414 43.21 4.31 6.54
C GLY A 414 42.78 3.94 7.97
N ALA A 415 41.56 3.44 8.18
CA ALA A 415 41.09 3.02 9.50
C ALA A 415 40.20 1.77 9.42
N ASN A 416 40.04 1.06 10.55
CA ASN A 416 39.15 -0.09 10.68
C ASN A 416 37.87 0.30 11.45
N PRO A 417 36.78 0.65 10.75
CA PRO A 417 35.58 1.12 11.41
C PRO A 417 34.81 -0.01 12.10
N VAL A 418 33.96 0.36 13.05
CA VAL A 418 32.82 -0.47 13.48
C VAL A 418 31.65 -0.15 12.57
N LEU A 419 30.91 -1.17 12.15
CA LEU A 419 29.66 -0.99 11.40
C LEU A 419 28.49 -1.01 12.38
N LEU A 420 27.95 0.17 12.68
CA LEU A 420 26.77 0.33 13.54
C LEU A 420 25.52 0.22 12.66
N VAL A 421 24.85 -0.92 12.66
CA VAL A 421 23.65 -1.17 11.86
C VAL A 421 22.42 -0.79 12.67
N VAL A 422 21.73 0.27 12.25
CA VAL A 422 20.52 0.78 12.90
C VAL A 422 19.30 0.27 12.14
N ILE A 423 18.42 -0.45 12.83
CA ILE A 423 17.22 -1.07 12.26
C ILE A 423 15.98 -0.79 13.11
N ASP A 424 14.82 -0.88 12.47
CA ASP A 424 13.49 -0.82 13.05
C ASP A 424 12.80 -2.20 12.99
N PRO A 425 11.66 -2.43 13.68
CA PRO A 425 11.08 -3.77 13.84
C PRO A 425 10.85 -4.56 12.55
N PRO A 426 10.47 -3.94 11.40
CA PRO A 426 10.35 -4.69 10.15
C PRO A 426 11.61 -5.47 9.75
N ALA A 427 12.79 -4.95 10.09
CA ALA A 427 14.09 -5.54 9.76
C ALA A 427 14.79 -6.23 10.94
N ASP A 428 14.19 -6.19 12.14
CA ASP A 428 14.63 -6.96 13.30
C ASP A 428 14.06 -8.37 13.25
N THR A 429 14.68 -9.20 12.41
CA THR A 429 14.23 -10.56 12.12
C THR A 429 15.37 -11.56 12.23
N PRO A 430 15.08 -12.88 12.39
CA PRO A 430 16.10 -13.91 12.34
C PRO A 430 16.94 -13.90 11.05
N GLU A 431 16.35 -13.47 9.92
CA GLU A 431 16.99 -13.37 8.60
C GLU A 431 18.15 -12.37 8.58
N LEU A 432 18.14 -11.34 9.45
CA LEU A 432 19.22 -10.37 9.57
C LEU A 432 20.57 -11.02 9.91
N VAL A 433 20.54 -12.03 10.79
CA VAL A 433 21.71 -12.74 11.33
C VAL A 433 21.88 -14.15 10.75
N ALA A 434 20.92 -14.63 9.98
CA ALA A 434 20.98 -15.92 9.32
C ALA A 434 22.16 -15.98 8.30
N PRO A 435 22.60 -17.19 7.89
CA PRO A 435 23.57 -17.33 6.81
C PRO A 435 23.14 -16.60 5.54
N GLY A 436 23.98 -15.71 5.01
CA GLY A 436 23.65 -14.84 3.88
C GLY A 436 22.87 -13.58 4.22
N GLY A 437 22.50 -13.38 5.49
CA GLY A 437 21.94 -12.14 6.02
C GLY A 437 22.98 -11.02 6.13
N LEU A 438 22.54 -9.80 6.47
CA LEU A 438 23.40 -8.62 6.53
C LEU A 438 24.57 -8.80 7.49
N VAL A 439 24.29 -9.26 8.71
CA VAL A 439 25.32 -9.42 9.75
C VAL A 439 26.33 -10.50 9.37
N ASP A 440 25.87 -11.64 8.84
CA ASP A 440 26.75 -12.72 8.36
C ASP A 440 27.68 -12.23 7.24
N VAL A 441 27.13 -11.53 6.25
CA VAL A 441 27.90 -11.02 5.11
C VAL A 441 28.94 -9.96 5.54
N LEU A 442 28.59 -9.07 6.47
CA LEU A 442 29.51 -8.05 6.97
C LEU A 442 30.61 -8.62 7.87
N THR A 443 30.26 -9.49 8.82
CA THR A 443 31.23 -10.13 9.71
C THR A 443 32.16 -11.08 8.96
N ALA A 444 31.67 -11.84 7.98
CA ALA A 444 32.50 -12.66 7.10
C ALA A 444 33.56 -11.83 6.34
N SER A 445 33.32 -10.54 6.14
CA SER A 445 34.25 -9.61 5.52
C SER A 445 35.36 -9.10 6.45
N GLY A 446 35.31 -9.48 7.73
CA GLY A 446 36.24 -9.04 8.77
C GLY A 446 35.80 -7.78 9.53
N ALA A 447 34.60 -7.26 9.26
CA ALA A 447 34.08 -6.08 9.94
C ALA A 447 33.43 -6.46 11.29
N ASP A 448 33.67 -5.66 12.32
CA ASP A 448 32.91 -5.76 13.56
C ASP A 448 31.59 -5.00 13.43
N VAL A 449 30.50 -5.66 13.80
CA VAL A 449 29.13 -5.18 13.61
C VAL A 449 28.45 -5.03 14.97
N LEU A 450 27.93 -3.85 15.24
CA LEU A 450 27.01 -3.59 16.35
C LEU A 450 25.63 -3.34 15.73
N VAL A 451 24.65 -4.19 16.00
CA VAL A 451 23.26 -3.93 15.60
C VAL A 451 22.56 -3.17 16.73
N ALA A 452 21.96 -2.04 16.39
CA ALA A 452 21.16 -1.22 17.27
C ALA A 452 19.71 -1.23 16.79
N VAL A 453 18.82 -1.84 17.59
CA VAL A 453 17.38 -1.93 17.28
C VAL A 453 16.66 -0.76 17.93
N VAL A 454 15.95 -0.01 17.10
CA VAL A 454 15.01 1.03 17.53
C VAL A 454 13.62 0.42 17.48
N PRO A 455 12.83 0.40 18.57
CA PRO A 455 11.50 -0.22 18.58
C PRO A 455 10.50 0.44 17.63
N GLY A 456 10.81 1.64 17.13
CA GLY A 456 9.96 2.44 16.24
C GLY A 456 8.70 2.95 16.93
N ALA A 457 8.06 3.94 16.33
CA ALA A 457 6.78 4.43 16.80
C ALA A 457 5.63 3.49 16.40
N ASP A 458 4.68 3.26 17.31
CA ASP A 458 3.45 2.55 16.94
C ASP A 458 2.50 3.54 16.27
N PRO A 459 2.07 3.32 15.01
CA PRO A 459 1.20 4.26 14.30
C PRO A 459 -0.13 4.51 15.03
N ARG A 460 -0.62 3.56 15.85
CA ARG A 460 -1.84 3.71 16.65
C ARG A 460 -1.62 4.62 17.85
N GLU A 461 -0.48 4.48 18.52
CA GLU A 461 -0.10 5.34 19.65
C GLU A 461 0.23 6.75 19.18
N LEU A 462 0.92 6.90 18.05
CA LEU A 462 1.13 8.19 17.39
C LEU A 462 -0.20 8.87 17.06
N HIS A 463 -1.13 8.12 16.48
CA HIS A 463 -2.46 8.62 16.16
C HIS A 463 -3.21 9.08 17.42
N ALA A 464 -3.26 8.24 18.46
CA ALA A 464 -3.93 8.54 19.72
C ALA A 464 -3.33 9.77 20.43
N SER A 465 -2.00 9.83 20.51
CA SER A 465 -1.26 10.96 21.10
C SER A 465 -1.58 12.28 20.39
N ARG A 466 -1.56 12.30 19.06
CA ARG A 466 -1.85 13.49 18.26
C ARG A 466 -3.32 13.95 18.39
N LEU A 467 -4.27 13.02 18.50
CA LEU A 467 -5.68 13.37 18.76
C LEU A 467 -5.89 13.95 20.17
N ALA A 468 -5.18 13.44 21.18
CA ALA A 468 -5.25 13.96 22.54
C ALA A 468 -4.64 15.37 22.65
N GLN A 469 -3.55 15.64 21.93
CA GLN A 469 -2.96 16.99 21.87
C GLN A 469 -3.90 17.99 21.17
N ALA A 470 -4.59 17.57 20.10
CA ALA A 470 -5.54 18.42 19.39
C ALA A 470 -6.79 18.77 20.22
N SER A 471 -7.22 17.90 21.14
CA SER A 471 -8.37 18.18 22.02
C SER A 471 -8.01 19.12 23.18
N ASP A 472 -6.77 19.09 23.67
CA ASP A 472 -6.29 20.01 24.71
C ASP A 472 -6.06 21.45 24.18
N GLU A 473 -5.75 21.62 22.89
CA GLU A 473 -5.62 22.94 22.24
C GLU A 473 -6.97 23.59 21.87
N GLY A 474 -8.11 22.88 22.04
CA GLY A 474 -9.41 23.21 21.43
C GLY A 474 -10.57 23.66 22.33
N ALA A 475 -10.37 24.08 23.58
CA ALA A 475 -11.45 24.64 24.42
C ALA A 475 -11.38 26.19 24.51
N PRO A 476 -12.34 26.96 23.96
CA PRO A 476 -12.42 28.38 24.23
C PRO A 476 -12.85 28.59 25.69
N ARG A 477 -11.94 29.12 26.52
CA ARG A 477 -12.29 29.68 27.83
C ARG A 477 -13.03 30.99 27.61
N ASP A 478 -14.35 30.94 27.48
CA ASP A 478 -15.13 32.16 27.52
C ASP A 478 -15.31 32.64 28.97
N ALA A 479 -14.97 33.89 29.17
CA ALA A 479 -15.09 34.62 30.40
C ALA A 479 -16.52 35.15 30.50
N ARG A 480 -17.35 34.51 31.34
CA ARG A 480 -18.37 35.14 32.19
C ARG A 480 -19.14 34.08 32.97
N GLY A 481 -19.01 34.14 34.29
CA GLY A 481 -19.64 33.21 35.20
C GLY A 481 -21.17 33.33 35.28
N ARG A 482 -21.80 32.23 35.66
CA ARG A 482 -22.71 32.12 36.81
C ARG A 482 -23.13 30.66 36.97
N GLU A 483 -22.82 30.11 38.15
CA GLU A 483 -23.53 28.97 38.72
C GLU A 483 -24.98 29.38 38.99
N GLU A 484 -25.94 28.52 38.66
CA GLU A 484 -27.15 28.37 39.48
C GLU A 484 -27.79 26.99 39.25
N LEU A 485 -27.74 26.18 40.31
CA LEU A 485 -28.61 25.02 40.52
C LEU A 485 -30.06 25.50 40.72
N VAL A 486 -31.04 24.90 40.03
CA VAL A 486 -32.37 24.66 40.61
C VAL A 486 -32.93 23.33 40.12
N THR A 487 -33.29 22.51 41.11
CA THR A 487 -33.92 21.20 41.05
C THR A 487 -35.46 21.32 41.03
N ILE A 488 -36.15 20.33 40.44
CA ILE A 488 -37.46 19.73 40.84
C ILE A 488 -38.61 19.72 39.79
N ASP A 489 -39.00 18.46 39.52
CA ASP A 489 -40.32 17.83 39.34
C ASP A 489 -40.99 17.54 38.00
N GLN A 490 -41.47 16.30 38.01
CA GLN A 490 -42.26 15.56 37.05
C GLN A 490 -43.66 16.17 36.83
N ARG A 491 -44.13 16.19 35.58
CA ARG A 491 -45.50 15.80 35.20
C ARG A 491 -45.62 15.61 33.68
N VAL A 492 -46.39 14.58 33.34
CA VAL A 492 -46.72 14.01 32.03
C VAL A 492 -47.50 14.98 31.13
N GLY A 493 -47.21 14.98 29.82
CA GLY A 493 -48.05 15.63 28.79
C GLY A 493 -47.44 15.68 27.39
N GLU A 494 -47.83 14.72 26.56
CA GLU A 494 -47.77 14.56 25.09
C GLU A 494 -47.19 15.67 24.14
N SER A 495 -46.32 15.16 23.25
CA SER A 495 -46.26 15.41 21.78
C SER A 495 -45.21 16.37 21.18
N ARG A 496 -44.47 15.77 20.23
CA ARG A 496 -43.83 16.29 19.00
C ARG A 496 -42.54 17.13 19.10
N GLY A 497 -41.46 16.53 18.59
CA GLY A 497 -40.34 17.27 17.98
C GLY A 497 -38.96 16.74 18.37
N THR A 498 -38.31 16.05 17.42
CA THR A 498 -36.85 16.01 17.18
C THR A 498 -35.93 15.94 18.40
N GLY A 499 -35.46 14.73 18.72
CA GLY A 499 -34.34 14.51 19.64
C GLY A 499 -33.42 13.43 19.09
N GLU A 500 -32.22 13.82 18.68
CA GLU A 500 -31.05 12.94 18.71
C GLU A 500 -30.91 12.45 20.15
N LEU A 501 -31.17 11.16 20.34
CA LEU A 501 -30.88 10.47 21.59
C LEU A 501 -29.37 10.39 21.75
N ALA A 502 -28.86 10.85 22.89
CA ALA A 502 -27.51 10.59 23.32
C ALA A 502 -27.29 9.07 23.39
N VAL A 503 -26.50 8.54 22.46
CA VAL A 503 -26.20 7.11 22.30
C VAL A 503 -25.19 6.69 23.37
N GLY A 504 -25.50 5.63 24.11
CA GLY A 504 -24.60 5.07 25.13
C GLY A 504 -23.41 4.31 24.51
N PRO A 505 -22.37 3.96 25.29
CA PRO A 505 -21.16 3.34 24.76
C PRO A 505 -21.35 1.96 24.08
N ASN A 506 -22.53 1.35 24.15
CA ASN A 506 -22.83 -0.01 23.67
C ASN A 506 -23.95 -0.14 22.61
N ASP A 507 -24.44 0.94 22.00
CA ASP A 507 -25.43 0.77 20.93
C ASP A 507 -24.74 0.44 19.59
N PHE A 508 -25.19 -0.65 18.96
CA PHE A 508 -24.85 -1.02 17.59
C PHE A 508 -25.88 -0.47 16.61
N PRO A 509 -25.52 -0.25 15.32
CA PRO A 509 -26.51 0.06 14.29
C PRO A 509 -27.56 -1.06 14.16
N ALA A 510 -28.80 -0.68 13.88
CA ALA A 510 -29.87 -1.65 13.69
C ALA A 510 -29.72 -2.38 12.34
N PRO A 511 -29.90 -3.72 12.28
CA PRO A 511 -29.91 -4.45 11.01
C PRO A 511 -31.02 -3.95 10.07
N LEU A 512 -30.73 -3.90 8.78
CA LEU A 512 -31.70 -3.54 7.74
C LEU A 512 -32.45 -4.78 7.24
N HIS A 513 -33.67 -4.59 6.72
CA HIS A 513 -34.54 -5.66 6.26
C HIS A 513 -35.39 -5.23 5.05
N GLY A 514 -35.80 -6.20 4.22
CA GLY A 514 -36.80 -5.95 3.19
C GLY A 514 -38.19 -5.70 3.79
N PRO A 515 -39.06 -4.93 3.10
CA PRO A 515 -38.86 -4.30 1.80
C PRO A 515 -38.14 -2.93 1.87
N ASP A 516 -37.80 -2.47 3.08
CA ASP A 516 -37.16 -1.18 3.26
C ASP A 516 -35.71 -1.19 2.73
N PHE A 517 -35.00 -2.30 2.83
CA PHE A 517 -33.67 -2.49 2.26
C PHE A 517 -33.51 -3.89 1.66
N GLY A 518 -33.34 -3.94 0.33
CA GLY A 518 -33.24 -5.17 -0.44
C GLY A 518 -34.59 -5.86 -0.67
N SER A 519 -34.60 -6.84 -1.58
CA SER A 519 -35.83 -7.50 -2.00
C SER A 519 -36.14 -8.84 -1.31
N TYR A 520 -35.21 -9.39 -0.55
CA TYR A 520 -35.48 -10.59 0.26
C TYR A 520 -36.40 -10.27 1.43
N ALA A 521 -37.20 -11.24 1.85
CA ALA A 521 -38.11 -11.07 2.97
C ALA A 521 -37.34 -10.87 4.29
N ARG A 522 -37.98 -10.22 5.27
CA ARG A 522 -37.37 -9.92 6.58
C ARG A 522 -36.92 -11.19 7.31
N GLU A 523 -37.67 -12.27 7.14
CA GLU A 523 -37.39 -13.59 7.68
C GLU A 523 -36.25 -14.30 6.96
N ASP A 524 -35.92 -13.93 5.72
CA ASP A 524 -34.89 -14.61 4.94
C ASP A 524 -33.49 -14.10 5.31
N VAL A 525 -33.32 -12.80 5.57
CA VAL A 525 -32.00 -12.20 5.87
C VAL A 525 -32.11 -10.90 6.67
N SER A 526 -31.15 -10.69 7.56
CA SER A 526 -30.88 -9.40 8.21
C SER A 526 -29.58 -8.81 7.66
N TRP A 527 -29.59 -7.59 7.15
CA TRP A 527 -28.39 -6.96 6.60
C TRP A 527 -27.65 -6.20 7.70
N LEU A 528 -26.43 -6.61 8.00
CA LEU A 528 -25.51 -5.83 8.83
C LEU A 528 -24.73 -4.89 7.90
N LEU A 529 -25.47 -3.94 7.32
CA LEU A 529 -24.96 -2.95 6.37
C LEU A 529 -25.59 -1.58 6.66
N LYS A 530 -24.90 -0.50 6.32
CA LYS A 530 -25.44 0.86 6.32
C LYS A 530 -26.15 1.14 4.99
N ASP A 531 -27.34 1.73 5.05
CA ASP A 531 -28.08 2.13 3.85
C ASP A 531 -27.46 3.39 3.23
N LEU A 532 -26.92 3.26 2.01
CA LEU A 532 -26.37 4.36 1.22
C LEU A 532 -27.18 4.63 -0.06
N SER A 533 -28.47 4.26 -0.07
CA SER A 533 -29.30 4.33 -1.28
C SER A 533 -29.49 5.74 -1.83
N ASP A 534 -29.52 6.73 -0.95
CA ASP A 534 -29.70 8.15 -1.32
C ASP A 534 -28.38 8.84 -1.71
N VAL A 535 -27.26 8.13 -1.64
CA VAL A 535 -25.95 8.65 -2.02
C VAL A 535 -25.68 8.35 -3.50
N ASP A 536 -25.16 9.35 -4.21
CA ASP A 536 -24.68 9.20 -5.58
C ASP A 536 -23.32 8.51 -5.57
N LEU A 537 -23.33 7.18 -5.73
CA LEU A 537 -22.14 6.32 -5.63
C LEU A 537 -21.72 5.77 -6.99
N GLU A 538 -22.57 5.88 -8.00
CA GLU A 538 -22.38 5.32 -9.33
C GLU A 538 -21.53 6.23 -10.20
N ALA A 539 -20.31 5.79 -10.53
CA ALA A 539 -19.40 6.51 -11.43
C ALA A 539 -19.22 5.78 -12.77
N ASP A 540 -18.89 6.54 -13.81
CA ASP A 540 -18.59 5.99 -15.14
C ASP A 540 -17.47 4.93 -15.10
N VAL A 541 -17.62 3.87 -15.90
CA VAL A 541 -16.75 2.68 -15.85
C VAL A 541 -15.30 2.99 -16.24
N ALA A 542 -15.08 3.92 -17.18
CA ALA A 542 -13.73 4.31 -17.60
C ALA A 542 -13.02 5.18 -16.56
N GLU A 543 -13.77 6.08 -15.90
CA GLU A 543 -13.33 6.89 -14.77
C GLU A 543 -12.94 5.99 -13.56
N ARG A 544 -13.78 4.98 -13.28
CA ARG A 544 -13.60 4.03 -12.17
C ARG A 544 -12.43 3.08 -12.41
N GLU A 545 -12.30 2.52 -13.61
CA GLU A 545 -11.18 1.65 -13.95
C GLU A 545 -9.86 2.45 -13.93
N ARG A 546 -9.88 3.72 -14.35
CA ARG A 546 -8.74 4.65 -14.26
C ARG A 546 -8.38 4.99 -12.80
N ARG A 547 -9.36 5.20 -11.91
CA ARG A 547 -9.14 5.47 -10.48
C ARG A 547 -8.68 4.24 -9.69
N ILE A 548 -9.21 3.06 -9.99
CA ILE A 548 -8.78 1.78 -9.39
C ILE A 548 -7.38 1.38 -9.89
N GLN A 549 -7.10 1.50 -11.21
CA GLN A 549 -5.78 1.22 -11.76
C GLN A 549 -4.73 2.28 -11.39
N ALA A 550 -5.15 3.49 -11.02
CA ALA A 550 -4.28 4.53 -10.46
C ALA A 550 -4.16 4.50 -8.92
N GLY A 551 -4.79 3.54 -8.22
CA GLY A 551 -4.73 3.40 -6.76
C GLY A 551 -5.43 4.51 -5.95
N LYS A 552 -6.26 5.34 -6.59
CA LYS A 552 -6.91 6.54 -6.03
C LYS A 552 -8.29 6.31 -5.42
N ALA A 553 -8.82 5.09 -5.55
CA ALA A 553 -10.02 4.63 -4.88
C ALA A 553 -9.97 3.11 -4.80
N HIS A 554 -10.29 2.54 -3.64
CA HIS A 554 -10.52 1.10 -3.58
C HIS A 554 -11.79 0.76 -4.37
N TYR A 555 -11.87 -0.44 -4.98
CA TYR A 555 -13.05 -0.81 -5.78
C TYR A 555 -14.36 -0.81 -4.97
N ALA A 556 -14.24 -0.82 -3.64
CA ALA A 556 -15.31 -0.78 -2.66
C ALA A 556 -15.65 0.65 -2.20
N GLU A 557 -15.02 1.72 -2.69
CA GLU A 557 -15.37 3.09 -2.28
C GLU A 557 -16.45 3.72 -3.18
N SER A 558 -16.72 3.12 -4.33
CA SER A 558 -17.75 3.55 -5.31
C SER A 558 -18.35 2.36 -6.06
N LEU A 559 -19.52 2.57 -6.65
CA LEU A 559 -20.25 1.55 -7.39
C LEU A 559 -20.11 1.80 -8.90
N PRO A 560 -19.95 0.76 -9.74
CA PRO A 560 -20.14 0.93 -11.18
C PRO A 560 -21.63 1.08 -11.48
N VAL A 561 -21.95 1.79 -12.58
CA VAL A 561 -23.31 1.81 -13.12
C VAL A 561 -23.81 0.38 -13.36
N GLU A 562 -25.02 0.12 -12.87
CA GLU A 562 -25.60 -1.21 -12.88
C GLU A 562 -26.03 -1.61 -14.29
N TYR A 563 -25.33 -2.59 -14.88
CA TYR A 563 -25.64 -3.09 -16.22
C TYR A 563 -27.04 -3.72 -16.27
N GLN A 564 -27.91 -3.15 -17.13
CA GLN A 564 -29.22 -3.72 -17.42
C GLN A 564 -29.14 -4.69 -18.60
N PRO A 565 -29.47 -5.98 -18.39
CA PRO A 565 -29.41 -6.99 -19.44
C PRO A 565 -30.53 -6.83 -20.46
N ASP A 566 -30.23 -7.12 -21.72
CA ASP A 566 -31.21 -7.17 -22.80
C ASP A 566 -32.17 -8.37 -22.69
N ALA A 567 -33.18 -8.40 -23.55
CA ALA A 567 -34.19 -9.46 -23.55
C ALA A 567 -33.59 -10.85 -23.77
N ALA A 568 -32.60 -10.99 -24.66
CA ALA A 568 -31.96 -12.26 -24.95
C ALA A 568 -31.18 -12.81 -23.73
N TYR A 569 -30.61 -11.93 -22.92
CA TYR A 569 -29.93 -12.30 -21.69
C TYR A 569 -30.88 -12.69 -20.56
N ARG A 570 -32.05 -12.05 -20.47
CA ARG A 570 -33.12 -12.47 -19.55
C ARG A 570 -33.67 -13.85 -19.89
N GLU A 571 -33.84 -14.14 -21.18
CA GLU A 571 -34.20 -15.49 -21.63
C GLU A 571 -33.14 -16.54 -21.26
N LEU A 572 -31.84 -16.17 -21.36
CA LEU A 572 -30.76 -17.06 -20.91
C LEU A 572 -30.87 -17.35 -19.40
N PHE A 573 -31.12 -16.32 -18.57
CA PHE A 573 -31.33 -16.51 -17.14
C PHE A 573 -32.51 -17.46 -16.87
N ASP A 574 -33.66 -17.24 -17.51
CA ASP A 574 -34.84 -18.07 -17.30
C ASP A 574 -34.63 -19.53 -17.70
N ARG A 575 -33.95 -19.78 -18.83
CA ARG A 575 -33.56 -21.14 -19.25
C ARG A 575 -32.60 -21.79 -18.26
N VAL A 576 -31.52 -21.09 -17.90
CA VAL A 576 -30.50 -21.60 -16.97
C VAL A 576 -31.12 -21.91 -15.61
N LEU A 577 -32.00 -21.03 -15.10
CA LEU A 577 -32.72 -21.26 -13.85
C LEU A 577 -33.58 -22.51 -13.94
N ALA A 578 -34.40 -22.66 -14.98
CA ALA A 578 -35.25 -23.83 -15.15
C ALA A 578 -34.46 -25.14 -15.27
N GLU A 579 -33.33 -25.14 -15.98
CA GLU A 579 -32.49 -26.32 -16.20
C GLU A 579 -31.63 -26.68 -14.98
N SER A 580 -31.22 -25.69 -14.18
CA SER A 580 -30.29 -25.90 -13.06
C SER A 580 -30.94 -25.91 -11.67
N ALA A 581 -32.23 -25.55 -11.53
CA ALA A 581 -32.90 -25.40 -10.24
C ALA A 581 -32.78 -26.66 -9.34
N GLU A 582 -33.01 -27.85 -9.90
CA GLU A 582 -32.92 -29.11 -9.14
C GLU A 582 -31.48 -29.40 -8.68
N ARG A 583 -30.50 -29.14 -9.55
CA ARG A 583 -29.07 -29.31 -9.23
C ARG A 583 -28.64 -28.33 -8.14
N LEU A 584 -29.08 -27.07 -8.23
CA LEU A 584 -28.81 -26.03 -7.26
C LEU A 584 -29.45 -26.36 -5.90
N ALA A 585 -30.71 -26.80 -5.91
CA ALA A 585 -31.42 -27.27 -4.72
C ALA A 585 -30.70 -28.42 -4.01
N LEU A 586 -30.23 -29.42 -4.78
CA LEU A 586 -29.47 -30.54 -4.21
C LEU A 586 -28.16 -30.07 -3.58
N ALA A 587 -27.41 -29.17 -4.24
CA ALA A 587 -26.16 -28.64 -3.69
C ALA A 587 -26.38 -27.79 -2.42
N VAL A 588 -27.44 -26.96 -2.38
CA VAL A 588 -27.85 -26.20 -1.18
C VAL A 588 -28.20 -27.14 -0.04
N ALA A 589 -29.07 -28.13 -0.30
CA ALA A 589 -29.47 -29.10 0.71
C ALA A 589 -28.25 -29.86 1.23
N THR A 590 -27.37 -30.32 0.34
CA THR A 590 -26.16 -31.06 0.71
C THR A 590 -25.25 -30.24 1.61
N VAL A 591 -24.95 -28.98 1.26
CA VAL A 591 -24.08 -28.14 2.09
C VAL A 591 -24.73 -27.77 3.43
N ALA A 592 -26.04 -27.51 3.47
CA ALA A 592 -26.77 -27.23 4.70
C ALA A 592 -26.76 -28.43 5.66
N GLU A 593 -27.00 -29.63 5.14
CA GLU A 593 -26.95 -30.87 5.92
C GLU A 593 -25.54 -31.20 6.42
N LEU A 594 -24.50 -30.95 5.60
CA LEU A 594 -23.09 -31.09 6.01
C LEU A 594 -22.74 -30.12 7.14
N VAL A 595 -23.15 -28.85 7.04
CA VAL A 595 -22.94 -27.86 8.10
C VAL A 595 -23.56 -28.34 9.41
N VAL A 596 -24.81 -28.81 9.40
CA VAL A 596 -25.42 -29.28 10.65
C VAL A 596 -24.76 -30.57 11.15
N ALA A 597 -24.35 -31.47 10.27
CA ALA A 597 -23.63 -32.68 10.68
C ALA A 597 -22.30 -32.35 11.38
N GLU A 598 -21.66 -31.23 11.03
CA GLU A 598 -20.36 -30.81 11.56
C GLU A 598 -20.47 -29.87 12.76
N ARG A 599 -21.45 -28.96 12.74
CA ARG A 599 -21.59 -27.83 13.68
C ARG A 599 -22.73 -28.01 14.67
N GLY A 600 -23.60 -29.00 14.46
CA GLY A 600 -24.81 -29.20 15.24
C GLY A 600 -25.99 -28.35 14.76
N GLU A 601 -27.09 -28.40 15.50
CA GLU A 601 -28.38 -27.79 15.11
C GLU A 601 -28.49 -26.30 15.49
N ASN A 602 -27.66 -25.84 16.44
CA ASN A 602 -27.61 -24.45 16.87
C ASN A 602 -26.59 -23.68 16.03
N ILE A 603 -26.99 -23.25 14.84
CA ILE A 603 -26.13 -22.52 13.89
C ILE A 603 -26.74 -21.18 13.51
N VAL A 604 -25.85 -20.22 13.23
CA VAL A 604 -26.20 -18.89 12.72
C VAL A 604 -25.49 -18.72 11.39
N LEU A 605 -26.26 -18.52 10.33
CA LEU A 605 -25.73 -18.34 8.98
C LEU A 605 -25.29 -16.88 8.80
N VAL A 606 -24.07 -16.66 8.33
CA VAL A 606 -23.53 -15.34 8.02
C VAL A 606 -23.05 -15.35 6.58
N SER A 607 -23.88 -14.86 5.66
CA SER A 607 -23.52 -14.80 4.25
C SER A 607 -22.64 -13.60 3.93
N LEU A 608 -21.67 -13.80 3.04
CA LEU A 608 -20.93 -12.71 2.44
C LEU A 608 -21.82 -12.01 1.39
N ALA A 609 -21.96 -10.69 1.52
CA ALA A 609 -22.92 -9.92 0.75
C ALA A 609 -22.80 -10.14 -0.77
N ARG A 610 -23.96 -10.15 -1.43
CA ARG A 610 -24.19 -10.48 -2.85
C ARG A 610 -24.12 -11.95 -3.21
N ALA A 611 -22.92 -12.53 -3.32
CA ALA A 611 -22.78 -13.88 -3.87
C ALA A 611 -23.22 -14.96 -2.87
N GLY A 612 -22.93 -14.77 -1.58
CA GLY A 612 -23.36 -15.66 -0.52
C GLY A 612 -24.81 -15.48 -0.12
N THR A 613 -25.39 -14.28 -0.24
CA THR A 613 -26.72 -13.99 0.30
C THR A 613 -27.84 -14.87 -0.24
N PRO A 614 -28.01 -15.09 -1.56
CA PRO A 614 -29.00 -16.02 -2.08
C PRO A 614 -28.82 -17.44 -1.54
N ILE A 615 -27.57 -17.86 -1.28
CA ILE A 615 -27.26 -19.19 -0.77
C ILE A 615 -27.60 -19.30 0.71
N GLY A 616 -27.27 -18.30 1.52
CA GLY A 616 -27.69 -18.24 2.92
C GLY A 616 -29.22 -18.27 3.07
N VAL A 617 -29.95 -17.55 2.21
CA VAL A 617 -31.43 -17.60 2.15
C VAL A 617 -31.92 -19.01 1.81
N LEU A 618 -31.35 -19.65 0.78
CA LEU A 618 -31.75 -20.99 0.36
C LEU A 618 -31.41 -22.06 1.42
N MET A 619 -30.26 -21.96 2.09
CA MET A 619 -29.89 -22.83 3.21
C MET A 619 -30.86 -22.67 4.37
N ARG A 620 -31.20 -21.42 4.74
CA ARG A 620 -32.20 -21.15 5.79
C ARG A 620 -33.55 -21.77 5.42
N ARG A 621 -34.04 -21.55 4.21
CA ARG A 621 -35.32 -22.11 3.75
C ARG A 621 -35.30 -23.64 3.73
N TRP A 622 -34.20 -24.27 3.35
CA TRP A 622 -34.04 -25.73 3.42
C TRP A 622 -34.15 -26.22 4.87
N LEU A 623 -33.36 -25.63 5.78
CA LEU A 623 -33.35 -26.01 7.20
C LEU A 623 -34.70 -25.78 7.88
N ALA A 624 -35.43 -24.72 7.51
CA ALA A 624 -36.76 -24.41 8.02
C ALA A 624 -37.87 -25.29 7.41
N SER A 625 -37.63 -25.95 6.26
CA SER A 625 -38.66 -26.70 5.53
C SER A 625 -39.17 -27.95 6.25
N GLY A 626 -38.36 -28.52 7.16
CA GLY A 626 -38.66 -29.81 7.78
C GLY A 626 -38.49 -31.02 6.84
N ILE A 627 -37.87 -30.84 5.68
CA ILE A 627 -37.60 -31.93 4.73
C ILE A 627 -36.39 -32.73 5.23
N GLY A 628 -36.58 -34.03 5.44
CA GLY A 628 -35.50 -34.95 5.87
C GLY A 628 -35.07 -34.85 7.34
N ARG A 629 -35.44 -33.77 8.03
CA ARG A 629 -35.16 -33.51 9.46
C ARG A 629 -36.23 -32.59 10.08
N PRO A 630 -36.36 -32.50 11.42
CA PRO A 630 -37.18 -31.46 12.05
C PRO A 630 -36.76 -30.05 11.57
N ALA A 631 -37.73 -29.14 11.45
CA ALA A 631 -37.47 -27.77 11.05
C ALA A 631 -36.53 -27.09 12.06
N LEU A 632 -35.48 -26.45 11.55
CA LEU A 632 -34.51 -25.69 12.32
C LEU A 632 -34.65 -24.21 11.99
N ASP A 633 -34.72 -23.37 13.03
CA ASP A 633 -34.62 -21.92 12.86
C ASP A 633 -33.16 -21.51 12.97
N ALA A 634 -32.54 -21.24 11.82
CA ALA A 634 -31.19 -20.73 11.73
C ALA A 634 -31.25 -19.22 11.41
N PRO A 635 -30.90 -18.32 12.34
CA PRO A 635 -30.79 -16.90 12.04
C PRO A 635 -29.82 -16.67 10.88
N HIS A 636 -30.14 -15.73 10.00
CA HIS A 636 -29.31 -15.43 8.84
C HIS A 636 -29.01 -13.93 8.75
N TYR A 637 -27.72 -13.61 8.73
CA TYR A 637 -27.17 -12.27 8.52
C TYR A 637 -26.40 -12.19 7.21
N ALA A 638 -26.39 -11.02 6.59
CA ALA A 638 -25.49 -10.71 5.48
C ALA A 638 -24.50 -9.62 5.92
N VAL A 639 -23.21 -9.86 5.72
CA VAL A 639 -22.11 -8.99 6.15
C VAL A 639 -21.22 -8.59 4.98
N SER A 640 -20.50 -7.48 5.16
CA SER A 640 -19.51 -7.02 4.21
C SER A 640 -18.15 -7.66 4.46
N ILE A 641 -17.53 -8.14 3.39
CA ILE A 641 -16.10 -8.42 3.31
C ILE A 641 -15.54 -7.77 2.06
N VAL A 642 -14.40 -7.12 2.19
CA VAL A 642 -13.73 -6.39 1.12
C VAL A 642 -12.30 -6.91 1.04
N ARG A 643 -11.91 -7.42 -0.13
CA ARG A 643 -10.55 -7.91 -0.35
C ARG A 643 -9.52 -6.82 -0.04
N ASP A 644 -8.42 -7.19 0.59
CA ASP A 644 -7.34 -6.30 1.01
C ASP A 644 -7.76 -5.24 2.08
N ARG A 645 -8.99 -5.35 2.61
CA ARG A 645 -9.56 -4.46 3.64
C ARG A 645 -10.23 -5.23 4.78
N GLY A 646 -10.42 -6.54 4.65
CA GLY A 646 -11.01 -7.40 5.66
C GLY A 646 -12.55 -7.42 5.71
N ILE A 647 -13.05 -8.08 6.76
CA ILE A 647 -14.47 -8.19 7.09
C ILE A 647 -14.89 -7.06 8.03
N ASP A 648 -16.16 -6.65 7.96
CA ASP A 648 -16.72 -5.59 8.80
C ASP A 648 -16.64 -5.95 10.30
N SER A 649 -15.74 -5.27 11.02
CA SER A 649 -15.49 -5.51 12.44
C SER A 649 -16.68 -5.13 13.33
N VAL A 650 -17.46 -4.10 12.96
CA VAL A 650 -18.66 -3.70 13.70
C VAL A 650 -19.74 -4.77 13.55
N ALA A 651 -19.86 -5.38 12.36
CA ALA A 651 -20.74 -6.52 12.15
C ALA A 651 -20.28 -7.75 12.96
N LEU A 652 -18.98 -7.99 13.08
CA LEU A 652 -18.45 -9.06 13.94
C LEU A 652 -18.72 -8.80 15.43
N ASP A 653 -18.54 -7.57 15.90
CA ASP A 653 -18.89 -7.19 17.28
C ASP A 653 -20.38 -7.39 17.54
N TYR A 654 -21.24 -6.97 16.60
CA TYR A 654 -22.67 -7.23 16.66
C TYR A 654 -22.97 -8.73 16.76
N LEU A 655 -22.35 -9.55 15.91
CA LEU A 655 -22.57 -11.00 15.92
C LEU A 655 -22.11 -11.63 17.23
N ALA A 656 -20.92 -11.28 17.72
CA ALA A 656 -20.37 -11.80 18.98
C ALA A 656 -21.18 -11.35 20.21
N HIS A 657 -21.84 -10.18 20.12
CA HIS A 657 -22.71 -9.70 21.20
C HIS A 657 -24.05 -10.45 21.26
N HIS A 658 -24.59 -10.86 20.11
CA HIS A 658 -25.92 -11.45 20.01
C HIS A 658 -25.93 -12.98 19.94
N HIS A 659 -24.82 -13.58 19.51
CA HIS A 659 -24.69 -15.02 19.26
C HIS A 659 -23.36 -15.55 19.81
N ASP A 660 -23.31 -16.86 20.06
CA ASP A 660 -22.04 -17.53 20.37
C ASP A 660 -21.17 -17.58 19.09
N PRO A 661 -19.96 -16.99 19.08
CA PRO A 661 -19.07 -16.99 17.92
C PRO A 661 -18.78 -18.38 17.34
N SER A 662 -18.82 -19.44 18.16
CA SER A 662 -18.59 -20.82 17.72
C SER A 662 -19.76 -21.42 16.92
N THR A 663 -20.93 -20.78 16.95
CA THR A 663 -22.13 -21.19 16.20
C THR A 663 -22.27 -20.46 14.86
N ILE A 664 -21.42 -19.45 14.61
CA ILE A 664 -21.42 -18.69 13.36
C ILE A 664 -20.83 -19.53 12.23
N VAL A 665 -21.52 -19.55 11.09
CA VAL A 665 -21.08 -20.21 9.86
C VAL A 665 -21.04 -19.20 8.73
N PHE A 666 -19.84 -18.88 8.25
CA PHE A 666 -19.67 -17.98 7.11
C PHE A 666 -19.98 -18.69 5.78
N VAL A 667 -20.84 -18.08 4.95
CA VAL A 667 -21.37 -18.69 3.72
C VAL A 667 -21.09 -17.83 2.49
N ASP A 668 -20.58 -18.43 1.42
CA ASP A 668 -20.46 -17.81 0.10
C ASP A 668 -21.05 -18.68 -1.02
N GLY A 669 -21.28 -18.08 -2.19
CA GLY A 669 -21.90 -18.76 -3.32
C GLY A 669 -20.95 -19.58 -4.18
N TRP A 670 -19.69 -19.15 -4.30
CA TRP A 670 -18.72 -19.83 -5.16
C TRP A 670 -17.30 -19.38 -4.82
N THR A 671 -16.35 -20.31 -4.74
CA THR A 671 -14.93 -19.97 -4.61
C THR A 671 -14.14 -20.42 -5.83
N GLY A 672 -13.43 -19.46 -6.43
CA GLY A 672 -12.73 -19.66 -7.69
C GLY A 672 -11.26 -19.90 -7.56
N LYS A 673 -10.58 -19.22 -6.64
CA LYS A 673 -9.12 -19.35 -6.44
C LYS A 673 -8.76 -19.28 -4.96
N GLY A 674 -9.78 -19.38 -4.09
CA GLY A 674 -9.67 -19.23 -2.64
C GLY A 674 -9.28 -17.84 -2.14
N ALA A 675 -9.42 -16.79 -2.96
CA ALA A 675 -9.13 -15.42 -2.54
C ALA A 675 -9.96 -14.98 -1.32
N ILE A 676 -11.27 -15.27 -1.32
CA ILE A 676 -12.16 -14.94 -0.20
C ILE A 676 -11.92 -15.86 1.00
N THR A 677 -11.55 -17.11 0.77
CA THR A 677 -11.15 -18.04 1.84
C THR A 677 -9.95 -17.49 2.61
N HIS A 678 -8.89 -17.06 1.92
CA HIS A 678 -7.73 -16.44 2.56
C HIS A 678 -8.07 -15.10 3.23
N GLU A 679 -8.87 -14.25 2.57
CA GLU A 679 -9.28 -12.96 3.14
C GLU A 679 -10.07 -13.14 4.43
N LEU A 680 -11.00 -14.11 4.47
CA LEU A 680 -11.81 -14.39 5.66
C LEU A 680 -10.92 -14.85 6.82
N THR A 681 -10.06 -15.85 6.62
CA THR A 681 -9.12 -16.33 7.65
C THR A 681 -8.26 -15.18 8.17
N ALA A 682 -7.63 -14.42 7.28
CA ALA A 682 -6.76 -13.31 7.66
C ALA A 682 -7.53 -12.23 8.43
N ALA A 683 -8.76 -11.90 8.01
CA ALA A 683 -9.57 -10.87 8.64
C ALA A 683 -10.07 -11.29 10.03
N LEU A 684 -10.45 -12.56 10.21
CA LEU A 684 -10.89 -13.09 11.50
C LEU A 684 -9.72 -13.23 12.48
N ASP A 685 -8.54 -13.65 12.02
CA ASP A 685 -7.33 -13.69 12.84
C ASP A 685 -6.92 -12.26 13.26
N ALA A 686 -6.99 -11.29 12.35
CA ALA A 686 -6.70 -9.88 12.65
C ALA A 686 -7.71 -9.29 13.65
N TYR A 687 -9.01 -9.57 13.47
CA TYR A 687 -10.05 -9.15 14.41
C TYR A 687 -9.84 -9.75 15.80
N HIS A 688 -9.51 -11.04 15.88
CA HIS A 688 -9.21 -11.68 17.16
C HIS A 688 -7.95 -11.11 17.83
N ALA A 689 -6.88 -10.87 17.05
CA ALA A 689 -5.65 -10.26 17.54
C ALA A 689 -5.87 -8.82 18.05
N ALA A 690 -6.86 -8.10 17.50
CA ALA A 690 -7.29 -6.78 17.97
C ALA A 690 -8.16 -6.82 19.25
N GLY A 691 -8.39 -7.99 19.84
CA GLY A 691 -9.19 -8.19 21.06
C GLY A 691 -10.63 -8.63 20.81
N GLY A 692 -11.02 -8.83 19.55
CA GLY A 692 -12.32 -9.35 19.15
C GLY A 692 -12.51 -10.83 19.50
N ALA A 693 -13.77 -11.27 19.46
CA ALA A 693 -14.11 -12.68 19.66
C ALA A 693 -13.46 -13.61 18.61
N ARG A 694 -13.14 -14.85 19.02
CA ARG A 694 -12.65 -15.87 18.08
C ARG A 694 -13.84 -16.49 17.35
N PHE A 695 -13.87 -16.36 16.02
CA PHE A 695 -14.79 -17.09 15.15
C PHE A 695 -14.10 -18.28 14.50
N ASP A 696 -14.90 -19.23 14.01
CA ASP A 696 -14.44 -20.28 13.10
C ASP A 696 -14.28 -19.69 11.69
N ASP A 697 -13.10 -19.85 11.10
CA ASP A 697 -12.72 -19.26 9.83
C ASP A 697 -12.96 -20.18 8.62
N GLU A 698 -13.51 -21.38 8.84
CA GLU A 698 -13.86 -22.27 7.74
C GLU A 698 -15.04 -21.73 6.93
N LEU A 699 -14.72 -21.14 5.77
CA LEU A 699 -15.72 -20.71 4.80
C LEU A 699 -16.49 -21.91 4.23
N VAL A 700 -17.82 -21.84 4.30
CA VAL A 700 -18.74 -22.76 3.65
C VAL A 700 -19.16 -22.18 2.31
N VAL A 701 -19.09 -22.98 1.24
CA VAL A 701 -19.49 -22.50 -0.10
C VAL A 701 -20.42 -23.47 -0.80
N LEU A 702 -21.33 -22.94 -1.62
CA LEU A 702 -22.19 -23.80 -2.44
C LEU A 702 -21.36 -24.60 -3.46
N ALA A 703 -20.48 -23.94 -4.20
CA ALA A 703 -19.67 -24.56 -5.25
C ALA A 703 -18.19 -24.20 -5.13
N ASP A 704 -17.33 -25.20 -5.15
CA ASP A 704 -15.88 -25.02 -5.07
C ASP A 704 -15.14 -25.88 -6.10
N PRO A 705 -15.11 -25.46 -7.37
CA PRO A 705 -14.34 -26.15 -8.40
C PRO A 705 -12.82 -26.02 -8.21
N ALA A 706 -12.36 -25.23 -7.26
CA ALA A 706 -10.95 -24.90 -7.05
C ALA A 706 -10.27 -25.72 -5.94
N ASN A 707 -11.04 -26.50 -5.16
CA ASN A 707 -10.56 -27.28 -4.02
C ASN A 707 -9.92 -26.42 -2.94
N CYS A 708 -10.60 -25.33 -2.57
CA CYS A 708 -10.14 -24.33 -1.60
C CYS A 708 -10.74 -24.48 -0.20
N VAL A 709 -11.91 -25.11 -0.04
CA VAL A 709 -12.59 -25.27 1.24
C VAL A 709 -12.95 -26.72 1.54
N ARG A 710 -13.11 -27.03 2.83
CA ARG A 710 -13.45 -28.35 3.34
C ARG A 710 -14.94 -28.69 3.22
N THR A 711 -15.80 -27.70 3.40
CA THR A 711 -17.27 -27.87 3.41
C THR A 711 -17.89 -27.15 2.23
N PHE A 712 -18.43 -27.94 1.30
CA PHE A 712 -18.96 -27.47 0.02
C PHE A 712 -20.21 -28.26 -0.39
N GLY A 713 -21.06 -27.66 -1.23
CA GLY A 713 -22.24 -28.34 -1.81
C GLY A 713 -21.92 -29.17 -3.05
N THR A 714 -20.98 -28.69 -3.88
CA THR A 714 -20.49 -29.42 -5.07
C THR A 714 -19.11 -28.93 -5.52
N ARG A 715 -18.36 -29.80 -6.22
CA ARG A 715 -17.12 -29.46 -6.95
C ARG A 715 -17.37 -29.13 -8.43
N ASP A 716 -18.61 -29.24 -8.87
CA ASP A 716 -18.97 -29.01 -10.26
C ASP A 716 -18.85 -27.53 -10.64
N ASP A 717 -18.23 -27.26 -11.79
CA ASP A 717 -18.19 -25.93 -12.40
C ASP A 717 -19.29 -25.80 -13.46
N PHE A 718 -20.46 -25.33 -13.03
CA PHE A 718 -21.61 -25.03 -13.89
C PHE A 718 -22.11 -23.60 -13.68
N LEU A 719 -22.91 -23.09 -14.62
CA LEU A 719 -23.49 -21.75 -14.51
C LEU A 719 -24.60 -21.73 -13.45
N ILE A 720 -24.31 -21.17 -12.28
CA ILE A 720 -25.32 -20.86 -11.26
C ILE A 720 -26.10 -19.62 -11.72
N ALA A 721 -27.44 -19.69 -11.73
CA ALA A 721 -28.28 -18.62 -12.27
C ALA A 721 -28.06 -17.25 -11.58
N SER A 722 -27.68 -17.22 -10.30
CA SER A 722 -27.28 -16.00 -9.58
C SER A 722 -26.04 -15.31 -10.17
N ALA A 723 -25.23 -16.02 -10.96
CA ALA A 723 -24.03 -15.47 -11.59
C ALA A 723 -24.32 -14.69 -12.88
N CYS A 724 -25.48 -14.91 -13.50
CA CYS A 724 -25.88 -14.27 -14.76
C CYS A 724 -26.09 -12.76 -14.58
N LEU A 725 -26.91 -12.40 -13.61
CA LEU A 725 -27.32 -11.02 -13.38
C LEU A 725 -26.52 -10.40 -12.23
N ASN A 726 -26.75 -9.13 -11.96
CA ASN A 726 -26.06 -8.43 -10.88
C ASN A 726 -26.98 -8.24 -9.65
N SER A 727 -27.28 -7.01 -9.24
CA SER A 727 -28.12 -6.74 -8.07
C SER A 727 -29.53 -7.30 -8.27
N THR A 728 -30.04 -7.32 -9.50
CA THR A 728 -31.37 -7.85 -9.88
C THR A 728 -31.58 -9.36 -9.68
N VAL A 729 -30.56 -10.11 -9.25
CA VAL A 729 -30.70 -11.51 -8.77
C VAL A 729 -30.10 -11.74 -7.38
N SER A 730 -29.58 -10.67 -6.76
CA SER A 730 -28.91 -10.70 -5.46
C SER A 730 -29.52 -9.69 -4.48
N GLY A 731 -30.85 -9.61 -4.48
CA GLY A 731 -31.62 -8.84 -3.51
C GLY A 731 -31.73 -7.36 -3.83
N LEU A 732 -31.41 -6.92 -5.05
CA LEU A 732 -31.27 -5.51 -5.45
C LEU A 732 -30.24 -4.71 -4.63
N VAL A 733 -29.36 -5.40 -3.91
CA VAL A 733 -28.30 -4.77 -3.13
C VAL A 733 -27.02 -4.67 -3.98
N SER A 734 -26.35 -3.53 -3.90
CA SER A 734 -25.08 -3.28 -4.57
C SER A 734 -23.95 -4.16 -4.01
N ARG A 735 -22.74 -3.99 -4.56
CA ARG A 735 -21.55 -4.43 -3.81
C ARG A 735 -21.44 -3.60 -2.53
N THR A 736 -20.79 -4.15 -1.52
CA THR A 736 -20.56 -3.42 -0.29
C THR A 736 -19.55 -2.30 -0.52
N VAL A 737 -19.76 -1.23 0.23
CA VAL A 737 -19.04 0.03 0.14
C VAL A 737 -18.34 0.28 1.46
N LEU A 738 -17.04 0.55 1.40
CA LEU A 738 -16.26 1.02 2.54
C LEU A 738 -15.70 2.39 2.16
N ASN A 739 -16.37 3.43 2.63
CA ASN A 739 -16.05 4.83 2.35
C ASN A 739 -16.11 5.62 3.65
N GLU A 740 -14.94 6.02 4.16
CA GLU A 740 -14.78 6.66 5.47
C GLU A 740 -15.49 8.03 5.58
N ASN A 741 -15.84 8.66 4.45
CA ASN A 741 -16.62 9.91 4.44
C ASN A 741 -18.12 9.65 4.66
N LEU A 742 -18.59 8.43 4.39
CA LEU A 742 -20.01 8.06 4.46
C LEU A 742 -20.30 7.10 5.62
N ILE A 743 -19.27 6.47 6.18
CA ILE A 743 -19.37 5.39 7.16
C ILE A 743 -18.51 5.78 8.37
N GLY A 744 -19.15 6.00 9.52
CA GLY A 744 -18.46 6.31 10.76
C GLY A 744 -17.81 5.07 11.40
N PRO A 745 -16.95 5.26 12.42
CA PRO A 745 -16.20 4.17 13.05
C PRO A 745 -17.06 3.15 13.82
N ARG A 746 -18.35 3.45 14.05
CA ARG A 746 -19.34 2.55 14.69
C ARG A 746 -20.45 2.11 13.74
N ASP A 747 -20.35 2.46 12.46
CA ASP A 747 -21.31 2.06 11.44
C ASP A 747 -20.87 0.75 10.79
N PHE A 748 -21.84 -0.05 10.35
CA PHE A 748 -21.55 -1.12 9.41
C PHE A 748 -21.05 -0.55 8.08
N HIS A 749 -20.29 -1.36 7.34
CA HIS A 749 -19.99 -1.13 5.93
C HIS A 749 -21.30 -0.88 5.14
N GLY A 750 -21.25 -0.03 4.12
CA GLY A 750 -22.44 0.43 3.42
C GLY A 750 -22.84 -0.42 2.23
N ALA A 751 -24.07 -0.26 1.75
CA ALA A 751 -24.50 -0.70 0.42
C ALA A 751 -25.72 0.11 -0.05
N LYS A 752 -25.94 0.12 -1.36
CA LYS A 752 -27.08 0.79 -2.02
C LYS A 752 -28.15 -0.23 -2.37
N PHE A 753 -29.40 0.13 -2.12
CA PHE A 753 -30.58 -0.61 -2.57
C PHE A 753 -31.16 0.03 -3.84
N TYR A 754 -31.10 -0.71 -4.96
CA TYR A 754 -31.55 -0.25 -6.27
C TYR A 754 -33.08 -0.34 -6.44
N ARG A 755 -33.83 0.50 -5.73
CA ARG A 755 -35.31 0.54 -5.81
C ARG A 755 -35.83 0.74 -7.24
N ASP A 756 -35.14 1.56 -8.03
CA ASP A 756 -35.53 1.87 -9.40
C ASP A 756 -35.47 0.67 -10.35
N LEU A 757 -34.76 -0.41 -9.97
CA LEU A 757 -34.65 -1.64 -10.73
C LEU A 757 -35.65 -2.72 -10.29
N ALA A 758 -36.61 -2.38 -9.42
CA ALA A 758 -37.57 -3.35 -8.89
C ALA A 758 -38.41 -4.07 -9.96
N ALA A 759 -38.67 -3.42 -11.10
CA ALA A 759 -39.39 -4.05 -12.22
C ALA A 759 -38.60 -5.20 -12.89
N ASP A 760 -37.28 -5.20 -12.71
CA ASP A 760 -36.34 -6.14 -13.31
C ASP A 760 -35.78 -7.15 -12.31
N ASP A 761 -36.24 -7.10 -11.06
CA ASP A 761 -35.77 -7.97 -10.00
C ASP A 761 -36.32 -9.40 -10.14
N VAL A 762 -35.41 -10.35 -10.19
CA VAL A 762 -35.67 -11.79 -10.24
C VAL A 762 -35.06 -12.52 -9.04
N SER A 763 -34.64 -11.80 -8.00
CA SER A 763 -34.06 -12.37 -6.78
C SER A 763 -35.01 -13.37 -6.12
N ASN A 764 -36.25 -12.97 -5.83
CA ASN A 764 -37.24 -13.90 -5.27
C ASN A 764 -37.67 -14.98 -6.26
N LYS A 765 -37.72 -14.69 -7.57
CA LYS A 765 -37.97 -15.71 -8.61
C LYS A 765 -36.93 -16.83 -8.55
N LEU A 766 -35.64 -16.50 -8.41
CA LEU A 766 -34.57 -17.48 -8.19
C LEU A 766 -34.82 -18.29 -6.92
N ILE A 767 -35.02 -17.62 -5.77
CA ILE A 767 -35.19 -18.30 -4.48
C ILE A 767 -36.40 -19.24 -4.51
N ASP A 768 -37.55 -18.76 -4.99
CA ASP A 768 -38.79 -19.53 -5.03
C ASP A 768 -38.70 -20.72 -5.99
N THR A 769 -38.07 -20.54 -7.17
CA THR A 769 -37.89 -21.63 -8.14
C THR A 769 -37.01 -22.74 -7.59
N VAL A 770 -35.93 -22.39 -6.88
CA VAL A 770 -35.03 -23.38 -6.27
C VAL A 770 -35.68 -24.04 -5.05
N THR A 771 -36.37 -23.26 -4.21
CA THR A 771 -37.11 -23.78 -3.05
C THR A 771 -38.18 -24.77 -3.50
N ALA A 772 -38.89 -24.51 -4.60
CA ALA A 772 -39.89 -25.42 -5.14
C ALA A 772 -39.33 -26.79 -5.57
N ALA A 773 -38.02 -26.89 -5.82
CA ALA A 773 -37.37 -28.15 -6.16
C ALA A 773 -36.97 -29.00 -4.92
N PHE A 774 -37.05 -28.45 -3.69
CA PHE A 774 -36.59 -29.13 -2.47
C PHE A 774 -37.25 -30.48 -2.22
N GLU A 775 -38.57 -30.59 -2.39
CA GLU A 775 -39.27 -31.87 -2.17
C GLU A 775 -38.81 -32.94 -3.18
N GLY A 776 -38.55 -32.54 -4.42
CA GLY A 776 -38.12 -33.46 -5.49
C GLY A 776 -36.71 -34.02 -5.30
N ILE A 777 -35.84 -33.31 -4.57
CA ILE A 777 -34.46 -33.74 -4.30
C ILE A 777 -34.29 -34.47 -2.97
N ARG A 778 -35.32 -34.52 -2.12
CA ARG A 778 -35.29 -35.08 -0.76
C ARG A 778 -34.55 -36.41 -0.67
N ASP A 779 -34.92 -37.37 -1.50
CA ASP A 779 -34.36 -38.74 -1.44
C ASP A 779 -32.91 -38.82 -1.94
N LYS A 780 -32.42 -37.78 -2.64
CA LYS A 780 -31.05 -37.70 -3.16
C LYS A 780 -30.07 -37.12 -2.15
N VAL A 781 -30.54 -36.29 -1.21
CA VAL A 781 -29.69 -35.56 -0.26
C VAL A 781 -28.82 -36.48 0.61
N PRO A 782 -29.35 -37.57 1.24
CA PRO A 782 -28.52 -38.41 2.09
C PRO A 782 -27.34 -39.05 1.34
N ALA A 783 -27.56 -39.46 0.08
CA ALA A 783 -26.52 -40.03 -0.76
C ALA A 783 -25.47 -38.98 -1.16
N ALA A 784 -25.89 -37.76 -1.50
CA ALA A 784 -24.97 -36.66 -1.81
C ALA A 784 -24.11 -36.25 -0.59
N VAL A 785 -24.72 -36.15 0.59
CA VAL A 785 -24.03 -35.86 1.84
C VAL A 785 -23.02 -36.96 2.17
N ALA A 786 -23.42 -38.24 2.07
CA ALA A 786 -22.51 -39.36 2.31
C ALA A 786 -21.34 -39.38 1.32
N ALA A 787 -21.60 -39.13 0.04
CA ALA A 787 -20.56 -39.08 -1.00
C ALA A 787 -19.49 -38.03 -0.70
N ILE A 788 -19.87 -36.84 -0.24
CA ILE A 788 -18.92 -35.79 0.15
C ILE A 788 -18.23 -36.15 1.48
N ARG A 789 -18.99 -36.57 2.50
CA ARG A 789 -18.42 -36.87 3.83
C ARG A 789 -17.37 -37.99 3.78
N ASP A 790 -17.60 -38.99 2.93
CA ASP A 790 -16.74 -40.16 2.79
C ASP A 790 -15.57 -39.92 1.79
N SER A 791 -15.52 -38.76 1.11
CA SER A 791 -14.40 -38.37 0.25
C SER A 791 -13.25 -37.73 1.03
N ASP A 792 -12.09 -37.59 0.39
CA ASP A 792 -11.07 -36.64 0.87
C ASP A 792 -11.59 -35.22 0.63
N ARG A 793 -11.56 -34.40 1.68
CA ARG A 793 -12.06 -33.02 1.69
C ARG A 793 -10.97 -32.02 2.05
N THR A 794 -9.72 -32.48 2.11
CA THR A 794 -8.57 -31.62 2.37
C THR A 794 -8.42 -30.63 1.22
N PRO A 795 -8.42 -29.30 1.47
CA PRO A 795 -8.14 -28.32 0.42
C PRO A 795 -6.76 -28.55 -0.19
N ASP A 796 -6.69 -28.70 -1.52
CA ASP A 796 -5.45 -28.96 -2.25
C ASP A 796 -5.02 -27.80 -3.16
N TRP A 797 -5.88 -26.79 -3.31
CA TRP A 797 -5.63 -25.58 -4.09
C TRP A 797 -5.27 -25.86 -5.57
N SER A 798 -5.68 -27.01 -6.11
CA SER A 798 -5.50 -27.41 -7.51
C SER A 798 -6.02 -26.36 -8.50
N GLY A 799 -7.10 -25.66 -8.12
CA GLY A 799 -7.62 -24.53 -8.89
C GLY A 799 -6.63 -23.38 -9.06
N TRP A 800 -5.84 -23.05 -8.04
CA TRP A 800 -4.81 -22.01 -8.12
C TRP A 800 -3.67 -22.44 -9.04
N ALA A 801 -3.20 -23.68 -8.89
CA ALA A 801 -2.13 -24.24 -9.73
C ALA A 801 -2.52 -24.23 -11.22
N SER A 802 -3.77 -24.57 -11.55
CA SER A 802 -4.27 -24.53 -12.94
C SER A 802 -4.29 -23.11 -13.50
N VAL A 803 -4.68 -22.12 -12.69
CA VAL A 803 -4.68 -20.70 -13.07
C VAL A 803 -3.25 -20.19 -13.33
N GLU A 804 -2.29 -20.54 -12.48
CA GLU A 804 -0.88 -20.15 -12.68
C GLU A 804 -0.27 -20.82 -13.90
N LYS A 805 -0.60 -22.10 -14.16
CA LYS A 805 -0.19 -22.79 -15.39
C LYS A 805 -0.67 -22.05 -16.63
N VAL A 806 -1.96 -21.70 -16.68
CA VAL A 806 -2.55 -20.92 -17.77
C VAL A 806 -1.92 -19.52 -17.87
N ARG A 807 -1.68 -18.85 -16.73
CA ARG A 807 -1.02 -17.54 -16.72
C ARG A 807 0.35 -17.62 -17.40
N ALA A 808 1.17 -18.60 -17.04
CA ALA A 808 2.51 -18.79 -17.58
C ALA A 808 2.50 -19.19 -19.05
N GLU A 809 1.64 -20.14 -19.43
CA GLU A 809 1.56 -20.69 -20.80
C GLU A 809 1.11 -19.63 -21.82
N TYR A 810 0.16 -18.79 -21.45
CA TYR A 810 -0.39 -17.76 -22.34
C TYR A 810 0.29 -16.38 -22.17
N GLY A 811 1.38 -16.30 -21.41
CA GLY A 811 2.18 -15.08 -21.25
C GLY A 811 1.44 -13.93 -20.57
N ILE A 812 0.53 -14.24 -19.65
CA ILE A 812 -0.30 -13.26 -18.95
C ILE A 812 0.50 -12.69 -17.76
N SER A 813 0.51 -11.37 -17.60
CA SER A 813 1.28 -10.66 -16.57
C SER A 813 0.82 -10.95 -15.14
N THR A 814 -0.49 -11.17 -14.95
CA THR A 814 -1.09 -11.43 -13.63
C THR A 814 -2.20 -12.46 -13.71
N VAL A 815 -2.32 -13.29 -12.66
CA VAL A 815 -3.44 -14.21 -12.49
C VAL A 815 -4.80 -13.50 -12.46
N ASN A 816 -4.86 -12.19 -12.18
CA ASN A 816 -6.11 -11.44 -12.18
C ASN A 816 -6.79 -11.40 -13.56
N TYR A 817 -6.04 -11.58 -14.66
CA TYR A 817 -6.55 -11.62 -16.03
C TYR A 817 -6.96 -13.01 -16.51
N VAL A 818 -6.72 -14.04 -15.69
CA VAL A 818 -7.25 -15.39 -15.89
C VAL A 818 -8.53 -15.50 -15.05
N LYS A 819 -9.69 -15.67 -15.69
CA LYS A 819 -11.00 -15.74 -15.02
C LYS A 819 -11.55 -17.16 -15.11
N PRO A 820 -11.28 -18.02 -14.11
CA PRO A 820 -11.66 -19.41 -14.15
C PRO A 820 -13.12 -19.62 -13.76
N GLY A 821 -13.77 -20.61 -14.34
CA GLY A 821 -15.15 -20.96 -14.05
C GLY A 821 -16.14 -20.50 -15.12
N VAL A 822 -17.26 -21.21 -15.22
CA VAL A 822 -18.32 -20.91 -16.19
C VAL A 822 -18.94 -19.53 -15.94
N GLY A 823 -19.21 -19.18 -14.68
CA GLY A 823 -19.78 -17.88 -14.31
C GLY A 823 -18.83 -16.71 -14.60
N GLU A 824 -17.56 -16.83 -14.21
CA GLU A 824 -16.55 -15.79 -14.44
C GLU A 824 -16.21 -15.62 -15.94
N THR A 825 -16.12 -16.71 -16.70
CA THR A 825 -15.94 -16.66 -18.16
C THR A 825 -17.13 -15.99 -18.84
N THR A 826 -18.35 -16.28 -18.38
CA THR A 826 -19.58 -15.61 -18.83
C THR A 826 -19.49 -14.10 -18.59
N ARG A 827 -19.06 -13.67 -17.39
CA ARG A 827 -18.87 -12.24 -17.05
C ARG A 827 -17.80 -11.58 -17.91
N VAL A 828 -16.70 -12.27 -18.21
CA VAL A 828 -15.67 -11.78 -19.13
C VAL A 828 -16.25 -11.54 -20.52
N LEU A 829 -16.98 -12.53 -21.06
CA LEU A 829 -17.61 -12.45 -22.36
C LEU A 829 -18.71 -11.40 -22.44
N LEU A 830 -19.28 -10.95 -21.33
CA LEU A 830 -20.33 -9.93 -21.34
C LEU A 830 -19.79 -8.53 -21.04
N ARG A 831 -18.75 -8.42 -20.19
CA ARG A 831 -18.41 -7.17 -19.49
C ARG A 831 -16.94 -6.78 -19.59
N ARG A 832 -16.11 -7.57 -20.27
CA ARG A 832 -14.67 -7.29 -20.44
C ARG A 832 -14.28 -7.36 -21.93
N VAL A 833 -12.99 -7.16 -22.19
CA VAL A 833 -12.36 -7.38 -23.49
C VAL A 833 -11.63 -8.73 -23.46
N PRO A 834 -12.33 -9.85 -23.72
CA PRO A 834 -11.67 -11.14 -23.88
C PRO A 834 -10.81 -11.15 -25.13
N TRP A 835 -9.67 -11.86 -25.08
CA TRP A 835 -8.95 -12.23 -26.30
C TRP A 835 -8.99 -13.72 -26.59
N ARG A 836 -9.33 -14.56 -25.61
CA ARG A 836 -9.43 -16.01 -25.75
C ARG A 836 -10.28 -16.62 -24.64
N VAL A 837 -10.95 -17.73 -24.95
CA VAL A 837 -11.63 -18.59 -23.98
C VAL A 837 -11.03 -19.98 -24.06
N LEU A 838 -10.68 -20.55 -22.92
CA LEU A 838 -10.22 -21.94 -22.80
C LEU A 838 -11.38 -22.79 -22.29
N VAL A 839 -11.63 -23.94 -22.91
CA VAL A 839 -12.64 -24.91 -22.48
C VAL A 839 -11.98 -26.26 -22.25
N ARG A 840 -12.40 -26.98 -21.21
CA ARG A 840 -11.87 -28.32 -20.93
C ARG A 840 -12.23 -29.31 -22.03
N GLU A 841 -13.46 -29.19 -22.53
CA GLU A 841 -14.04 -30.07 -23.53
C GLU A 841 -14.73 -29.24 -24.61
N ALA A 842 -14.58 -29.66 -25.87
CA ALA A 842 -15.11 -28.90 -27.01
C ALA A 842 -16.63 -28.71 -26.94
N ASP A 843 -17.35 -29.78 -26.59
CA ASP A 843 -18.81 -29.88 -26.76
C ASP A 843 -19.59 -30.09 -25.46
N ALA A 844 -18.95 -29.89 -24.29
CA ALA A 844 -19.65 -30.02 -23.01
C ALA A 844 -20.91 -29.14 -22.97
N PRO A 845 -22.04 -29.64 -22.43
CA PRO A 845 -23.28 -28.88 -22.28
C PRO A 845 -23.07 -27.56 -21.54
N GLU A 846 -22.22 -27.55 -20.51
CA GLU A 846 -21.86 -26.40 -19.67
C GLU A 846 -21.19 -25.27 -20.46
N HIS A 847 -20.65 -25.56 -21.64
CA HIS A 847 -19.99 -24.57 -22.51
C HIS A 847 -20.92 -24.02 -23.59
N ALA A 848 -22.17 -24.47 -23.70
CA ALA A 848 -23.07 -24.11 -24.80
C ALA A 848 -23.28 -22.59 -24.91
N HIS A 849 -23.58 -21.91 -23.79
CA HIS A 849 -23.72 -20.46 -23.77
C HIS A 849 -22.37 -19.74 -23.93
N ILE A 850 -21.28 -20.31 -23.41
CA ILE A 850 -19.92 -19.76 -23.58
C ILE A 850 -19.55 -19.72 -25.05
N ARG A 851 -19.77 -20.81 -25.80
CA ARG A 851 -19.52 -20.89 -27.25
C ARG A 851 -20.38 -19.88 -28.01
N LEU A 852 -21.65 -19.74 -27.65
CA LEU A 852 -22.55 -18.78 -28.28
C LEU A 852 -22.08 -17.33 -28.06
N LEU A 853 -21.72 -16.97 -26.83
CA LEU A 853 -21.21 -15.65 -26.48
C LEU A 853 -19.85 -15.36 -27.12
N ALA A 854 -18.95 -16.33 -27.14
CA ALA A 854 -17.64 -16.21 -27.78
C ALA A 854 -17.77 -16.02 -29.30
N ALA A 855 -18.65 -16.78 -29.96
CA ALA A 855 -18.94 -16.63 -31.38
C ALA A 855 -19.52 -15.24 -31.70
N ALA A 856 -20.48 -14.76 -30.90
CA ALA A 856 -21.08 -13.43 -31.07
C ALA A 856 -20.05 -12.29 -30.95
N ARG A 857 -18.99 -12.49 -30.16
CA ARG A 857 -17.92 -11.49 -29.94
C ARG A 857 -16.64 -11.77 -30.74
N ASN A 858 -16.65 -12.76 -31.62
CA ASN A 858 -15.49 -13.18 -32.40
C ASN A 858 -14.25 -13.49 -31.53
N VAL A 859 -14.48 -14.16 -30.39
CA VAL A 859 -13.43 -14.58 -29.45
C VAL A 859 -13.08 -16.05 -29.73
N PRO A 860 -11.81 -16.39 -29.96
CA PRO A 860 -11.42 -17.78 -30.18
C PRO A 860 -11.65 -18.64 -28.92
N VAL A 861 -12.19 -19.84 -29.13
CA VAL A 861 -12.35 -20.88 -28.12
C VAL A 861 -11.32 -21.98 -28.37
N GLU A 862 -10.52 -22.30 -27.36
CA GLU A 862 -9.44 -23.29 -27.41
C GLU A 862 -9.71 -24.41 -26.42
N VAL A 863 -9.47 -25.67 -26.82
CA VAL A 863 -9.68 -26.83 -25.96
C VAL A 863 -8.40 -27.15 -25.19
N VAL A 864 -8.47 -27.12 -23.86
CA VAL A 864 -7.37 -27.41 -22.94
C VAL A 864 -7.85 -28.48 -21.95
N PRO A 865 -7.60 -29.78 -22.20
CA PRO A 865 -8.17 -30.87 -21.40
C PRO A 865 -7.76 -30.88 -19.92
N ASP A 866 -6.59 -30.33 -19.59
CA ASP A 866 -6.01 -30.35 -18.24
C ASP A 866 -6.50 -29.20 -17.32
N LEU A 867 -7.58 -28.50 -17.68
CA LEU A 867 -8.10 -27.40 -16.87
C LEU A 867 -8.77 -27.92 -15.60
N ALA A 868 -8.42 -27.35 -14.43
CA ALA A 868 -9.12 -27.62 -13.17
C ALA A 868 -10.58 -27.13 -13.17
N TYR A 869 -10.96 -26.28 -14.13
CA TYR A 869 -12.31 -25.72 -14.32
C TYR A 869 -12.89 -26.18 -15.66
N SER A 870 -14.20 -26.07 -15.83
CA SER A 870 -14.87 -26.36 -17.09
C SER A 870 -14.37 -25.40 -18.17
N CYS A 871 -14.25 -24.10 -17.84
CA CYS A 871 -13.66 -23.12 -18.75
C CYS A 871 -12.93 -21.97 -18.04
N MET A 872 -12.13 -21.21 -18.79
CA MET A 872 -11.49 -19.98 -18.33
C MET A 872 -11.57 -18.89 -19.40
N GLY A 873 -11.96 -17.68 -18.99
CA GLY A 873 -11.88 -16.48 -19.84
C GLY A 873 -10.54 -15.77 -19.66
N LEU A 874 -9.85 -15.46 -20.76
CA LEU A 874 -8.60 -14.70 -20.74
C LEU A 874 -8.88 -13.25 -21.16
N ILE A 875 -8.58 -12.31 -20.26
CA ILE A 875 -8.75 -10.88 -20.50
C ILE A 875 -7.55 -10.34 -21.29
N LYS A 876 -7.82 -9.52 -22.30
CA LYS A 876 -6.78 -8.92 -23.15
C LYS A 876 -6.03 -7.86 -22.35
N GLU A 877 -4.72 -7.98 -22.30
CA GLU A 877 -3.86 -6.88 -21.88
C GLU A 877 -3.88 -5.83 -22.99
N LEU A 878 -4.50 -4.69 -22.70
CA LEU A 878 -4.42 -3.53 -23.55
C LEU A 878 -3.07 -2.88 -23.23
N SER A 879 -2.05 -3.20 -24.03
CA SER A 879 -0.76 -2.53 -23.99
C SER A 879 -0.95 -1.01 -24.00
N GLN A 880 -0.38 -0.32 -23.01
CA GLN A 880 -0.22 1.14 -23.02
C GLN A 880 0.80 1.58 -24.06
#